data_AF-A0A428J3F1-F1
#
_entry.id   AF-A0A428J3F1-F1
#
_cell.length_a   1.000
_cell.length_b   1.000
_cell.length_c   1.000
_cell.angle_alpha   90.00
_cell.angle_beta   90.00
_cell.angle_gamma   90.00
#
_symmetry.space_group_name_H-M   'P 1'
#
loop_
_entity.id
_entity.type
_entity.pdbx_description
1 polymer ?
#
loop_
_entity_poly.entity_id
_entity_poly.type
_entity_poly.pdbx_seq_one_letter_code
_entity_poly.pdbx_strand_id
1 'polypeptide(L)'
;MKNLIFCTVGLTAIGKKDAIFSEEHLKIISELATLEKSYNNDDVDTFNSIENAIKILSEPYNNKLINEPWEIWDGDENHKDNWWLFPAETSSILRILQRLDLSLNETKIVFLVSDTFKAYVSAKIQTYILQQMGFKEDLIKIEVIKFFQMKNIQTFIDKGIPNLVQAIERYIDNNTYQLFNITGGYKNYIPLITHIASFYSKDMYYVFEESVSNGIDSLVKIPKIPTLNKLLGIEMMHSDIVRELLSSVKKVGYISKEVAIEESKRILLDYLPSNEDNLYEILEAYLSFIHDFLELRDGKVDLTMIGEVYLYLLNNEVEKVKIQSDRSINSDVHVKRKPDSIEIYKNLPKQSKYNRERPAFLINLSGHNIVERNEKLEEYQYIKYLIEIDNFDENNEQSKKDNIIKLPKFKNEWMEMLTIDFPQILMDNNKSFFDLLVCQKFFSVSRMLTDERIMQISLNESVNISLRTYIYRLYSFIALLNHGDEQNEKFKKQICNAFFKEYQRFIEFIEQTNFDRYILPEDIQSFISKITKKSIREINIDVTIDTIIELSIKSFKKVDIFYKNELHAIKQYTRKVIHSFNLPRYDLLGSCMKNFRFGIFNISLTQLINSVAPRLIAALIIGLVPFVLTGEIYEWYAQQYLIQKNSTFPIIALSIIFLFITFLYLRTEIRNIIGYDNNKVFKRLLYIFSLGVIYSTILTFLTAPFETYYIEKEISSLGLQPFTFANFRFYSAELELFRISAALLFAVILQMVWEDKPITQPL
;
A
#
# COMPACT_ATOMS: atom_id res chain seq x y z
N MET A 1 16.53 40.23 -6.36
CA MET A 1 15.50 39.19 -6.59
C MET A 1 15.93 37.93 -5.86
N LYS A 2 15.13 37.47 -4.89
CA LYS A 2 15.31 36.16 -4.25
C LYS A 2 14.36 35.18 -4.96
N ASN A 3 14.85 34.41 -5.94
CA ASN A 3 14.01 33.43 -6.64
C ASN A 3 13.80 32.20 -5.74
N LEU A 4 12.63 31.99 -5.13
CA LEU A 4 12.34 30.63 -4.65
C LEU A 4 12.00 29.73 -5.84
N ILE A 5 12.53 28.51 -5.85
CA ILE A 5 12.07 27.45 -6.75
C ILE A 5 11.29 26.46 -5.92
N PHE A 6 9.98 26.58 -5.94
CA PHE A 6 9.17 25.55 -5.32
C PHE A 6 9.23 24.28 -6.16
N CYS A 7 9.18 23.14 -5.50
CA CYS A 7 9.08 21.84 -6.14
C CYS A 7 8.01 21.06 -5.38
N THR A 8 6.77 21.48 -5.53
CA THR A 8 5.61 20.74 -5.02
C THR A 8 5.33 19.57 -5.94
N VAL A 9 5.58 18.34 -5.51
CA VAL A 9 5.32 17.16 -6.33
C VAL A 9 4.03 16.47 -5.91
N GLY A 10 2.89 17.00 -6.35
CA GLY A 10 1.63 16.24 -6.42
C GLY A 10 0.64 16.43 -5.28
N LEU A 11 -0.60 16.05 -5.56
CA LEU A 11 -1.77 16.20 -4.70
C LEU A 11 -1.62 15.49 -3.35
N THR A 12 -1.90 16.22 -2.28
CA THR A 12 -2.76 15.71 -1.21
C THR A 12 -4.22 16.02 -1.54
N ALA A 13 -5.07 15.03 -1.33
CA ALA A 13 -6.48 15.03 -1.65
C ALA A 13 -7.20 16.30 -1.15
N ILE A 14 -8.13 16.84 -1.96
CA ILE A 14 -9.26 17.67 -1.49
C ILE A 14 -10.24 16.76 -0.71
N GLY A 15 -9.70 15.92 0.18
CA GLY A 15 -10.37 14.76 0.75
C GLY A 15 -10.59 14.95 2.25
N LYS A 16 -11.87 15.04 2.62
CA LYS A 16 -12.43 14.92 3.98
C LYS A 16 -12.05 16.01 4.99
N LYS A 17 -12.36 17.26 4.66
CA LYS A 17 -12.72 18.23 5.70
C LYS A 17 -14.08 18.83 5.35
N ASP A 18 -15.13 18.12 5.78
CA ASP A 18 -16.55 18.49 5.60
C ASP A 18 -16.92 19.85 6.25
N ALA A 19 -15.98 20.51 6.93
CA ALA A 19 -16.22 21.75 7.66
C ALA A 19 -16.18 23.03 6.81
N ILE A 20 -15.57 23.02 5.61
CA ILE A 20 -15.31 24.25 4.84
C ILE A 20 -16.15 24.33 3.55
N PHE A 21 -16.44 23.19 2.92
CA PHE A 21 -17.10 23.15 1.62
C PHE A 21 -18.61 23.00 1.74
N SER A 22 -19.36 23.91 1.10
CA SER A 22 -20.81 23.76 0.92
C SER A 22 -21.17 22.64 -0.07
N GLU A 23 -22.44 22.24 -0.13
CA GLU A 23 -22.95 21.26 -1.10
C GLU A 23 -22.67 21.66 -2.56
N GLU A 24 -22.68 22.96 -2.86
CA GLU A 24 -22.34 23.49 -4.19
C GLU A 24 -20.88 23.19 -4.57
N HIS A 25 -19.95 23.35 -3.63
CA HIS A 25 -18.54 23.00 -3.85
C HIS A 25 -18.39 21.49 -4.11
N LEU A 26 -19.08 20.65 -3.34
CA LEU A 26 -19.05 19.19 -3.53
C LEU A 26 -19.62 18.79 -4.90
N LYS A 27 -20.66 19.49 -5.36
CA LYS A 27 -21.23 19.31 -6.70
C LYS A 27 -20.20 19.66 -7.78
N ILE A 28 -19.51 20.80 -7.67
CA ILE A 28 -18.46 21.22 -8.61
C ILE A 28 -17.30 20.21 -8.63
N ILE A 29 -16.90 19.67 -7.47
CA ILE A 29 -15.87 18.63 -7.40
C ILE A 29 -16.31 17.37 -8.17
N SER A 30 -17.58 16.98 -8.04
CA SER A 30 -18.15 15.87 -8.82
C SER A 30 -18.17 16.14 -10.32
N GLU A 31 -18.55 17.36 -10.73
CA GLU A 31 -18.55 17.80 -12.13
C GLU A 31 -17.12 17.79 -12.72
N LEU A 32 -16.13 18.28 -11.97
CA LEU A 32 -14.72 18.21 -12.37
C LEU A 32 -14.21 16.76 -12.49
N ALA A 33 -14.69 15.85 -11.63
CA ALA A 33 -14.37 14.42 -11.74
C ALA A 33 -14.99 13.78 -13.00
N THR A 34 -16.14 14.29 -13.48
CA THR A 34 -16.69 13.85 -14.78
C THR A 34 -15.89 14.42 -15.95
N LEU A 35 -15.47 15.69 -15.87
CA LEU A 35 -14.61 16.33 -16.90
C LEU A 35 -13.22 15.67 -17.01
N GLU A 36 -12.68 15.11 -15.93
CA GLU A 36 -11.41 14.35 -15.96
C GLU A 36 -11.45 13.22 -17.01
N LYS A 37 -12.62 12.62 -17.27
CA LYS A 37 -12.78 11.52 -18.23
C LYS A 37 -12.78 12.00 -19.68
N SER A 38 -13.24 13.22 -19.94
CA SER A 38 -13.38 13.80 -21.29
C SER A 38 -12.22 14.75 -21.66
N TYR A 39 -11.31 15.04 -20.73
CA TYR A 39 -10.23 16.00 -20.90
C TYR A 39 -9.28 15.63 -22.05
N ASN A 40 -9.48 16.29 -23.20
CA ASN A 40 -8.51 16.45 -24.29
C ASN A 40 -8.11 17.94 -24.32
N ASN A 41 -6.80 18.22 -24.37
CA ASN A 41 -6.20 19.54 -24.14
C ASN A 41 -6.65 20.71 -25.06
N ASP A 42 -7.56 20.50 -26.02
CA ASP A 42 -7.82 21.44 -27.12
C ASP A 42 -9.21 22.11 -27.08
N ASP A 43 -10.04 21.86 -26.06
CA ASP A 43 -11.39 22.46 -25.96
C ASP A 43 -11.42 23.72 -25.07
N VAL A 44 -11.71 24.86 -25.70
CA VAL A 44 -11.74 26.19 -25.06
C VAL A 44 -12.90 26.33 -24.07
N ASP A 45 -14.05 25.71 -24.33
CA ASP A 45 -15.23 25.81 -23.46
C ASP A 45 -15.03 25.00 -22.17
N THR A 46 -14.33 23.86 -22.29
CA THR A 46 -13.86 23.07 -21.14
C THR A 46 -12.92 23.91 -20.26
N PHE A 47 -12.02 24.71 -20.85
CA PHE A 47 -11.09 25.55 -20.08
C PHE A 47 -11.79 26.65 -19.26
N ASN A 48 -12.73 27.38 -19.87
CA ASN A 48 -13.49 28.44 -19.18
C ASN A 48 -14.33 27.87 -18.01
N SER A 49 -14.91 26.68 -18.21
CA SER A 49 -15.68 25.99 -17.17
C SER A 49 -14.79 25.61 -15.98
N ILE A 50 -13.54 25.19 -16.25
CA ILE A 50 -12.56 24.85 -15.21
C ILE A 50 -12.13 26.09 -14.42
N GLU A 51 -11.84 27.23 -15.07
CA GLU A 51 -11.44 28.46 -14.36
C GLU A 51 -12.55 28.98 -13.42
N ASN A 52 -13.82 28.94 -13.85
CA ASN A 52 -14.95 29.28 -12.97
C ASN A 52 -15.07 28.31 -11.79
N ALA A 53 -14.93 27.01 -12.03
CA ALA A 53 -14.93 26.01 -10.97
C ALA A 53 -13.79 26.23 -9.97
N ILE A 54 -12.58 26.52 -10.44
CA ILE A 54 -11.41 26.84 -9.59
C ILE A 54 -11.71 28.04 -8.71
N LYS A 55 -12.30 29.10 -9.26
CA LYS A 55 -12.65 30.30 -8.51
C LYS A 55 -13.62 29.99 -7.38
N ILE A 56 -14.69 29.24 -7.66
CA ILE A 56 -15.68 28.84 -6.65
C ILE A 56 -15.03 27.95 -5.59
N LEU A 57 -14.26 26.94 -5.98
CA LEU A 57 -13.55 26.05 -5.04
C LEU A 57 -12.52 26.78 -4.17
N SER A 58 -12.02 27.93 -4.63
CA SER A 58 -11.08 28.74 -3.86
C SER A 58 -11.78 29.70 -2.89
N GLU A 59 -13.08 29.99 -3.07
CA GLU A 59 -13.82 30.99 -2.30
C GLU A 59 -13.80 30.75 -0.78
N PRO A 60 -13.99 29.53 -0.26
CA PRO A 60 -13.99 29.30 1.18
C PRO A 60 -12.64 29.66 1.84
N TYR A 61 -11.54 29.38 1.14
CA TYR A 61 -10.20 29.75 1.56
C TYR A 61 -10.02 31.26 1.60
N ASN A 62 -10.47 31.96 0.56
CA ASN A 62 -10.36 33.41 0.46
C ASN A 62 -11.19 34.13 1.52
N ASN A 63 -12.40 33.66 1.77
CA ASN A 63 -13.25 34.20 2.83
C ASN A 63 -12.57 34.06 4.20
N LYS A 64 -11.85 32.95 4.44
CA LYS A 64 -11.06 32.78 5.67
C LYS A 64 -9.88 33.75 5.72
N LEU A 65 -9.15 33.95 4.62
CA LEU A 65 -8.03 34.91 4.53
C LEU A 65 -8.44 36.36 4.77
N ILE A 66 -9.60 36.76 4.26
CA ILE A 66 -10.14 38.12 4.43
C ILE A 66 -10.43 38.39 5.91
N ASN A 67 -10.95 37.40 6.62
CA ASN A 67 -11.32 37.55 8.03
C ASN A 67 -10.12 37.45 8.97
N GLU A 68 -9.11 36.67 8.61
CA GLU A 68 -7.96 36.37 9.47
C GLU A 68 -6.66 36.38 8.65
N PRO A 69 -5.86 37.47 8.72
CA PRO A 69 -4.61 37.57 7.97
C PRO A 69 -3.67 36.41 8.32
N TRP A 70 -3.02 35.84 7.31
CA TRP A 70 -2.23 34.61 7.50
C TRP A 70 -0.97 34.83 8.34
N GLU A 71 -0.49 36.06 8.42
CA GLU A 71 0.69 36.48 9.17
C GLU A 71 0.54 36.26 10.68
N ILE A 72 -0.69 36.25 11.20
CA ILE A 72 -0.98 36.05 12.64
C ILE A 72 -1.27 34.60 13.02
N TRP A 73 -1.27 33.67 12.07
CA TRP A 73 -1.63 32.27 12.35
C TRP A 73 -0.55 31.49 13.10
N ASP A 74 0.70 32.00 13.19
CA ASP A 74 1.75 31.37 13.98
C ASP A 74 1.88 32.02 15.36
N GLY A 75 1.79 31.22 16.42
CA GLY A 75 2.06 31.66 17.79
C GLY A 75 0.85 32.15 18.60
N ASP A 76 -0.31 32.38 17.98
CA ASP A 76 -1.55 32.64 18.71
C ASP A 76 -2.31 31.32 18.96
N GLU A 77 -2.50 30.97 20.24
CA GLU A 77 -3.23 29.76 20.65
C GLU A 77 -4.63 29.68 20.04
N ASN A 78 -5.24 30.82 19.73
CA ASN A 78 -6.59 30.88 19.15
C ASN A 78 -6.63 30.54 17.65
N HIS A 79 -5.48 30.54 16.97
CA HIS A 79 -5.40 30.41 15.50
C HIS A 79 -4.54 29.23 15.03
N LYS A 80 -4.04 28.39 15.95
CA LYS A 80 -3.19 27.21 15.63
C LYS A 80 -3.84 26.24 14.63
N ASP A 81 -5.17 26.15 14.62
CA ASP A 81 -5.90 25.24 13.76
C ASP A 81 -6.12 25.76 12.33
N ASN A 82 -5.94 27.07 12.09
CA ASN A 82 -6.19 27.67 10.78
C ASN A 82 -5.23 27.17 9.70
N TRP A 83 -4.00 26.83 10.11
CA TRP A 83 -2.98 26.23 9.27
C TRP A 83 -3.43 24.98 8.54
N TRP A 84 -4.27 24.19 9.20
CA TRP A 84 -4.78 22.93 8.70
C TRP A 84 -5.95 23.11 7.73
N LEU A 85 -6.49 24.33 7.60
CA LEU A 85 -7.62 24.61 6.73
C LEU A 85 -7.18 24.69 5.26
N PHE A 86 -5.92 25.04 4.98
CA PHE A 86 -5.37 25.24 3.63
C PHE A 86 -4.67 23.98 3.11
N PRO A 87 -4.48 23.85 1.78
CA PRO A 87 -3.65 22.80 1.20
C PRO A 87 -2.24 22.81 1.80
N ALA A 88 -1.66 21.64 2.04
CA ALA A 88 -0.36 21.50 2.70
C ALA A 88 0.76 22.30 2.00
N GLU A 89 0.71 22.39 0.67
CA GLU A 89 1.64 23.21 -0.12
C GLU A 89 1.46 24.71 0.17
N THR A 90 0.23 25.22 0.16
CA THR A 90 -0.05 26.64 0.47
C THR A 90 0.36 26.97 1.89
N SER A 91 -0.03 26.15 2.87
CA SER A 91 0.36 26.34 4.26
C SER A 91 1.89 26.36 4.36
N SER A 92 2.59 25.33 3.87
CA SER A 92 4.05 25.29 3.97
C SER A 92 4.78 26.44 3.27
N ILE A 93 4.26 26.95 2.14
CA ILE A 93 4.76 28.17 1.47
C ILE A 93 4.74 29.35 2.45
N LEU A 94 3.60 29.59 3.10
CA LEU A 94 3.45 30.68 4.07
C LEU A 94 4.42 30.53 5.24
N ARG A 95 4.70 29.30 5.67
CA ARG A 95 5.56 29.03 6.85
C ARG A 95 6.97 29.46 6.53
N ILE A 96 7.42 29.03 5.35
CA ILE A 96 8.75 29.31 4.83
C ILE A 96 8.93 30.82 4.70
N LEU A 97 7.94 31.52 4.14
CA LEU A 97 8.02 32.97 3.97
C LEU A 97 8.15 33.70 5.30
N GLN A 98 7.31 33.34 6.26
CA GLN A 98 7.31 33.94 7.59
C GLN A 98 8.62 33.66 8.34
N ARG A 99 9.06 32.39 8.38
CA ARG A 99 10.22 31.98 9.18
C ARG A 99 11.56 32.37 8.57
N LEU A 100 11.62 32.53 7.25
CA LEU A 100 12.83 32.96 6.55
C LEU A 100 12.82 34.45 6.17
N ASP A 101 11.83 35.21 6.63
CA ASP A 101 11.65 36.64 6.36
C ASP A 101 11.75 36.97 4.86
N LEU A 102 10.90 36.30 4.08
CA LEU A 102 10.84 36.43 2.62
C LEU A 102 9.61 37.24 2.22
N SER A 103 9.81 38.21 1.33
CA SER A 103 8.72 39.06 0.83
C SER A 103 7.89 38.34 -0.24
N LEU A 104 6.56 38.44 -0.14
CA LEU A 104 5.61 37.98 -1.16
C LEU A 104 5.92 38.58 -2.55
N ASN A 105 6.30 39.86 -2.58
CA ASN A 105 6.52 40.62 -3.81
C ASN A 105 7.83 40.29 -4.54
N GLU A 106 8.74 39.60 -3.86
CA GLU A 106 10.05 39.22 -4.41
C GLU A 106 10.21 37.71 -4.57
N THR A 107 9.23 36.94 -4.08
CA THR A 107 9.30 35.49 -4.03
C THR A 107 8.57 34.88 -5.23
N LYS A 108 9.35 34.23 -6.10
CA LYS A 108 8.82 33.39 -7.18
C LYS A 108 8.36 32.03 -6.63
N ILE A 109 7.23 31.53 -7.10
CA ILE A 109 6.67 30.21 -6.80
C ILE A 109 6.64 29.37 -8.08
N VAL A 110 7.10 28.12 -8.01
CA VAL A 110 7.06 27.16 -9.12
C VAL A 110 6.39 25.87 -8.64
N PHE A 111 5.22 25.54 -9.17
CA PHE A 111 4.54 24.28 -8.89
C PHE A 111 4.97 23.23 -9.91
N LEU A 112 5.57 22.12 -9.47
CA LEU A 112 6.00 21.01 -10.35
C LEU A 112 4.96 19.88 -10.34
N VAL A 113 3.95 19.97 -11.18
CA VAL A 113 2.82 19.04 -11.15
C VAL A 113 2.97 17.92 -12.17
N SER A 114 2.49 16.72 -11.85
CA SER A 114 2.33 15.67 -12.86
C SER A 114 1.34 16.08 -13.95
N ASP A 115 1.43 15.44 -15.11
CA ASP A 115 0.48 15.53 -16.24
C ASP A 115 -0.92 14.93 -15.99
N THR A 116 -1.40 14.97 -14.76
CA THR A 116 -2.78 14.57 -14.42
C THR A 116 -3.65 15.80 -14.24
N PHE A 117 -4.90 15.69 -14.70
CA PHE A 117 -5.92 16.72 -14.55
C PHE A 117 -6.04 17.20 -13.09
N LYS A 118 -6.11 16.26 -12.14
CA LYS A 118 -6.20 16.57 -10.70
C LYS A 118 -5.03 17.41 -10.21
N ALA A 119 -3.79 17.10 -10.64
CA ALA A 119 -2.61 17.80 -10.14
C ALA A 119 -2.58 19.23 -10.69
N TYR A 120 -2.94 19.39 -11.96
CA TYR A 120 -3.06 20.69 -12.59
C TYR A 120 -4.13 21.57 -11.93
N VAL A 121 -5.35 21.05 -11.74
CA VAL A 121 -6.45 21.76 -11.07
C VAL A 121 -6.07 22.14 -9.64
N SER A 122 -5.42 21.24 -8.90
CA SER A 122 -4.95 21.52 -7.54
C SER A 122 -3.96 22.70 -7.51
N ALA A 123 -2.94 22.70 -8.37
CA ALA A 123 -2.00 23.81 -8.44
C ALA A 123 -2.65 25.13 -8.89
N LYS A 124 -3.69 25.07 -9.72
CA LYS A 124 -4.46 26.25 -10.12
C LYS A 124 -5.28 26.83 -8.95
N ILE A 125 -5.94 25.99 -8.16
CA ILE A 125 -6.63 26.42 -6.92
C ILE A 125 -5.62 27.09 -5.98
N GLN A 126 -4.45 26.46 -5.75
CA GLN A 126 -3.41 27.04 -4.90
C GLN A 126 -2.87 28.36 -5.45
N THR A 127 -2.69 28.47 -6.76
CA THR A 127 -2.29 29.72 -7.43
C THR A 127 -3.31 30.82 -7.17
N TYR A 128 -4.60 30.52 -7.31
CA TYR A 128 -5.67 31.48 -7.04
C TYR A 128 -5.67 31.94 -5.58
N ILE A 129 -5.54 31.01 -4.63
CA ILE A 129 -5.44 31.33 -3.19
C ILE A 129 -4.26 32.27 -2.92
N LEU A 130 -3.07 31.96 -3.46
CA LEU A 130 -1.87 32.80 -3.28
C LEU A 130 -2.04 34.19 -3.90
N GLN A 131 -2.68 34.30 -5.06
CA GLN A 131 -2.98 35.60 -5.68
C GLN A 131 -3.88 36.46 -4.78
N GLN A 132 -4.88 35.87 -4.12
CA GLN A 132 -5.73 36.58 -3.16
C GLN A 132 -4.96 37.02 -1.90
N MET A 133 -3.87 36.34 -1.55
CA MET A 133 -2.93 36.75 -0.50
C MET A 133 -1.98 37.88 -0.94
N GLY A 134 -2.05 38.32 -2.20
CA GLY A 134 -1.22 39.41 -2.74
C GLY A 134 0.01 38.97 -3.55
N PHE A 135 0.16 37.67 -3.86
CA PHE A 135 1.18 37.25 -4.82
C PHE A 135 0.86 37.76 -6.22
N LYS A 136 1.87 38.29 -6.91
CA LYS A 136 1.72 38.65 -8.32
C LYS A 136 1.67 37.39 -9.19
N GLU A 137 0.79 37.40 -10.18
CA GLU A 137 0.58 36.26 -11.07
C GLU A 137 1.86 35.86 -11.84
N ASP A 138 2.68 36.82 -12.25
CA ASP A 138 3.93 36.55 -12.98
C ASP A 138 4.99 35.84 -12.11
N LEU A 139 4.87 35.95 -10.78
CA LEU A 139 5.71 35.26 -9.81
C LEU A 139 5.26 33.83 -9.54
N ILE A 140 4.06 33.40 -9.95
CA ILE A 140 3.62 32.01 -9.77
C ILE A 140 3.67 31.28 -11.12
N LYS A 141 4.33 30.13 -11.17
CA LYS A 141 4.45 29.27 -12.36
C LYS A 141 3.95 27.88 -12.04
N ILE A 142 3.28 27.25 -13.01
CA ILE A 142 2.92 25.84 -12.96
C ILE A 142 3.65 25.15 -14.11
N GLU A 143 4.48 24.18 -13.77
CA GLU A 143 5.23 23.37 -14.72
C GLU A 143 4.68 21.95 -14.72
N VAL A 144 4.15 21.51 -15.86
CA VAL A 144 3.55 20.18 -16.00
C VAL A 144 4.59 19.17 -16.47
N ILE A 145 4.80 18.13 -15.68
CA ILE A 145 5.81 17.10 -15.89
C ILE A 145 5.15 15.87 -16.48
N LYS A 146 5.45 15.63 -17.76
CA LYS A 146 4.91 14.51 -18.53
C LYS A 146 5.46 13.18 -18.03
N PHE A 147 4.59 12.16 -18.01
CA PHE A 147 4.92 10.79 -17.62
C PHE A 147 5.43 10.65 -16.19
N PHE A 148 5.06 11.59 -15.32
CA PHE A 148 5.58 11.64 -13.95
C PHE A 148 4.81 10.75 -12.97
N GLN A 149 3.72 10.13 -13.43
CA GLN A 149 2.91 9.22 -12.62
C GLN A 149 3.53 7.82 -12.51
N MET A 150 3.64 7.28 -11.30
CA MET A 150 4.14 5.92 -11.02
C MET A 150 3.16 4.78 -11.40
N LYS A 151 2.21 5.00 -12.32
CA LYS A 151 1.32 3.93 -12.82
C LYS A 151 2.10 2.86 -13.60
N ASN A 152 3.17 3.27 -14.27
CA ASN A 152 4.11 2.39 -14.94
C ASN A 152 5.53 2.83 -14.55
N ILE A 153 6.19 2.02 -13.71
CA ILE A 153 7.50 2.34 -13.16
C ILE A 153 8.56 2.55 -14.24
N GLN A 154 8.52 1.77 -15.31
CA GLN A 154 9.49 1.86 -16.40
C GLN A 154 9.32 3.18 -17.18
N THR A 155 8.08 3.56 -17.48
CA THR A 155 7.79 4.84 -18.14
C THR A 155 8.17 6.03 -17.25
N PHE A 156 7.94 5.91 -15.95
CA PHE A 156 8.36 6.90 -14.98
C PHE A 156 9.88 7.06 -14.95
N ILE A 157 10.64 5.96 -14.92
CA ILE A 157 12.11 5.98 -14.94
C ILE A 157 12.63 6.54 -16.26
N ASP A 158 12.15 6.02 -17.39
CA ASP A 158 12.69 6.35 -18.72
C ASP A 158 12.33 7.75 -19.21
N LYS A 159 11.19 8.29 -18.76
CA LYS A 159 10.65 9.57 -19.26
C LYS A 159 10.31 10.54 -18.16
N GLY A 160 9.65 10.07 -17.10
CA GLY A 160 9.20 10.91 -15.98
C GLY A 160 10.37 11.59 -15.25
N ILE A 161 11.40 10.83 -14.87
CA ILE A 161 12.58 11.34 -14.18
C ILE A 161 13.37 12.34 -15.05
N PRO A 162 13.73 12.04 -16.31
CA PRO A 162 14.36 13.01 -17.20
C PRO A 162 13.56 14.32 -17.32
N ASN A 163 12.24 14.22 -17.50
CA ASN A 163 11.37 15.40 -17.59
C ASN A 163 11.36 16.20 -16.29
N LEU A 164 11.38 15.53 -15.12
CA LEU A 164 11.47 16.17 -13.82
C LEU A 164 12.75 16.97 -13.68
N VAL A 165 13.90 16.35 -13.97
CA VAL A 165 15.20 17.02 -13.83
C VAL A 165 15.30 18.19 -14.79
N GLN A 166 14.89 18.04 -16.06
CA GLN A 166 14.86 19.15 -17.03
C GLN A 166 13.96 20.30 -16.58
N ALA A 167 12.82 19.98 -15.96
CA ALA A 167 11.92 20.99 -15.40
C ALA A 167 12.62 21.78 -14.29
N ILE A 168 13.24 21.10 -13.33
CA ILE A 168 13.99 21.73 -12.23
C ILE A 168 15.14 22.59 -12.77
N GLU A 169 15.94 22.04 -13.69
CA GLU A 169 17.10 22.73 -14.26
C GLU A 169 16.77 24.05 -14.95
N ARG A 170 15.60 24.16 -15.58
CA ARG A 170 15.15 25.44 -16.18
C ARG A 170 14.98 26.57 -15.17
N TYR A 171 14.77 26.22 -13.89
CA TYR A 171 14.58 27.19 -12.83
C TYR A 171 15.83 27.36 -11.95
N ILE A 172 16.74 26.38 -11.91
CA ILE A 172 17.99 26.46 -11.14
C ILE A 172 18.86 27.61 -11.64
N ASP A 173 19.20 28.51 -10.71
CA ASP A 173 20.05 29.68 -10.93
C ASP A 173 20.96 29.85 -9.71
N ASN A 174 22.26 29.90 -9.95
CA ASN A 174 23.27 29.99 -8.89
C ASN A 174 23.43 31.41 -8.34
N ASN A 175 22.85 32.42 -8.99
CA ASN A 175 22.89 33.81 -8.55
C ASN A 175 21.72 34.19 -7.65
N THR A 176 20.79 33.26 -7.38
CA THR A 176 19.61 33.54 -6.56
C THR A 176 19.45 32.55 -5.42
N TYR A 177 18.91 33.04 -4.31
CA TYR A 177 18.61 32.21 -3.14
C TYR A 177 17.40 31.31 -3.45
N GLN A 178 17.65 30.01 -3.62
CA GLN A 178 16.69 29.00 -4.03
C GLN A 178 16.61 27.88 -2.98
N LEU A 179 15.39 27.44 -2.69
CA LEU A 179 15.11 26.34 -1.77
C LEU A 179 14.01 25.45 -2.32
N PHE A 180 13.98 24.18 -1.92
CA PHE A 180 12.95 23.20 -2.24
C PHE A 180 12.01 23.02 -1.04
N ASN A 181 10.71 23.16 -1.26
CA ASN A 181 9.69 22.78 -0.28
C ASN A 181 9.24 21.35 -0.55
N ILE A 182 9.54 20.43 0.37
CA ILE A 182 9.22 19.00 0.25
C ILE A 182 8.08 18.56 1.19
N THR A 183 7.33 19.52 1.74
CA THR A 183 6.20 19.25 2.66
C THR A 183 5.07 18.51 1.94
N GLY A 184 4.67 19.04 0.78
CA GLY A 184 3.60 18.49 -0.04
C GLY A 184 4.12 17.47 -1.04
N GLY A 185 3.22 16.62 -1.51
CA GLY A 185 3.51 15.67 -2.55
C GLY A 185 3.47 14.19 -2.20
N TYR A 186 3.59 13.37 -3.24
CA TYR A 186 3.59 11.92 -3.06
C TYR A 186 4.93 11.48 -2.43
N LYS A 187 4.83 10.71 -1.34
CA LYS A 187 5.98 10.32 -0.50
C LYS A 187 7.13 9.67 -1.28
N ASN A 188 6.83 9.01 -2.40
CA ASN A 188 7.84 8.32 -3.21
C ASN A 188 8.77 9.28 -3.99
N TYR A 189 8.38 10.55 -4.17
CA TYR A 189 9.22 11.51 -4.91
C TYR A 189 10.11 12.35 -4.00
N ILE A 190 9.79 12.44 -2.71
CA ILE A 190 10.58 13.19 -1.73
C ILE A 190 12.06 12.76 -1.76
N PRO A 191 12.41 11.46 -1.77
CA PRO A 191 13.81 11.04 -1.90
C PRO A 191 14.49 11.55 -3.17
N LEU A 192 13.81 11.49 -4.32
CA LEU A 192 14.36 11.95 -5.60
C LEU A 192 14.65 13.44 -5.58
N ILE A 193 13.69 14.25 -5.12
CA ILE A 193 13.85 15.70 -4.96
C ILE A 193 14.97 16.01 -3.97
N THR A 194 15.13 15.18 -2.93
CA THR A 194 16.17 15.37 -1.91
C THR A 194 17.56 15.18 -2.52
N HIS A 195 17.75 14.19 -3.38
CA HIS A 195 18.99 14.00 -4.12
C HIS A 195 19.24 15.11 -5.14
N ILE A 196 18.23 15.56 -5.89
CA ILE A 196 18.38 16.64 -6.88
C ILE A 196 18.73 17.97 -6.20
N ALA A 197 18.03 18.33 -5.12
CA ALA A 197 18.30 19.53 -4.35
C ALA A 197 19.70 19.47 -3.71
N SER A 198 20.08 18.29 -3.20
CA SER A 198 21.43 18.05 -2.69
C SER A 198 22.47 18.25 -3.80
N PHE A 199 22.29 17.67 -4.99
CA PHE A 199 23.20 17.81 -6.14
C PHE A 199 23.44 19.28 -6.50
N TYR A 200 22.38 20.10 -6.58
CA TYR A 200 22.52 21.53 -6.86
C TYR A 200 22.87 22.37 -5.63
N SER A 201 23.20 21.74 -4.50
CA SER A 201 23.51 22.40 -3.23
C SER A 201 22.43 23.40 -2.78
N LYS A 202 21.16 23.14 -3.09
CA LYS A 202 20.03 24.01 -2.71
C LYS A 202 19.46 23.60 -1.35
N ASP A 203 18.90 24.58 -0.64
CA ASP A 203 18.29 24.32 0.66
C ASP A 203 16.98 23.54 0.50
N MET A 204 16.61 22.75 1.51
CA MET A 204 15.37 21.98 1.52
C MET A 204 14.64 22.20 2.83
N TYR A 205 13.32 22.36 2.75
CA TYR A 205 12.47 22.62 3.91
C TYR A 205 11.25 21.71 3.90
N TYR A 206 10.87 21.25 5.09
CA TYR A 206 9.70 20.44 5.37
C TYR A 206 8.95 21.04 6.56
N VAL A 207 7.63 21.19 6.49
CA VAL A 207 6.81 21.64 7.61
C VAL A 207 6.17 20.45 8.30
N PHE A 208 6.49 20.25 9.58
CA PHE A 208 5.92 19.19 10.41
C PHE A 208 4.59 19.66 11.02
N GLU A 209 3.48 19.23 10.43
CA GLU A 209 2.12 19.71 10.77
C GLU A 209 1.76 19.50 12.25
N GLU A 210 2.15 18.38 12.87
CA GLU A 210 1.88 18.12 14.29
C GLU A 210 2.60 19.09 15.23
N SER A 211 3.79 19.60 14.85
CA SER A 211 4.49 20.62 15.63
C SER A 211 3.77 21.96 15.56
N VAL A 212 3.08 22.26 14.45
CA VAL A 212 2.26 23.48 14.29
C VAL A 212 1.17 23.52 15.36
N SER A 213 0.42 22.42 15.52
CA SER A 213 -0.65 22.33 16.52
C SER A 213 -0.15 22.48 17.97
N ASN A 214 1.11 22.13 18.23
CA ASN A 214 1.70 22.23 19.56
C ASN A 214 2.37 23.59 19.83
N GLY A 215 2.37 24.53 18.88
CA GLY A 215 3.04 25.82 19.01
C GLY A 215 4.57 25.71 19.05
N ILE A 216 5.13 24.62 18.52
CA ILE A 216 6.58 24.38 18.44
C ILE A 216 7.06 24.81 17.04
N ASP A 217 8.36 25.11 16.91
CA ASP A 217 8.95 25.29 15.58
C ASP A 217 8.66 24.06 14.70
N SER A 218 7.99 24.33 13.59
CA SER A 218 7.47 23.33 12.66
C SER A 218 8.23 23.33 11.35
N LEU A 219 9.06 24.35 11.09
CA LEU A 219 9.83 24.44 9.87
C LEU A 219 11.17 23.73 10.06
N VAL A 220 11.32 22.57 9.44
CA VAL A 220 12.54 21.78 9.51
C VAL A 220 13.35 22.01 8.24
N LYS A 221 14.57 22.52 8.40
CA LYS A 221 15.57 22.51 7.31
C LYS A 221 16.14 21.12 7.20
N ILE A 222 15.93 20.47 6.06
CA ILE A 222 16.45 19.12 5.82
C ILE A 222 17.94 19.23 5.49
N PRO A 223 18.82 18.48 6.19
CA PRO A 223 20.24 18.52 5.90
C PRO A 223 20.51 18.01 4.48
N LYS A 224 21.41 18.69 3.78
CA LYS A 224 21.90 18.25 2.47
C LYS A 224 22.66 16.94 2.66
N ILE A 225 22.54 16.01 1.71
CA ILE A 225 23.28 14.74 1.75
C ILE A 225 24.77 15.08 1.56
N PRO A 226 25.63 14.92 2.59
CA PRO A 226 27.01 15.41 2.54
C PRO A 226 27.88 14.67 1.52
N THR A 227 27.55 13.39 1.29
CA THR A 227 28.35 12.43 0.52
C THR A 227 28.53 12.87 -0.92
N LEU A 228 27.51 13.52 -1.49
CA LEU A 228 27.48 13.76 -2.92
C LEU A 228 28.10 15.11 -3.33
N ASN A 229 27.84 16.16 -2.55
CA ASN A 229 28.44 17.48 -2.80
C ASN A 229 29.94 17.51 -2.57
N LYS A 230 30.47 16.64 -1.68
CA LYS A 230 31.92 16.46 -1.55
C LYS A 230 32.52 15.65 -2.69
N LEU A 231 31.85 14.62 -3.20
CA LEU A 231 32.36 13.83 -4.33
C LEU A 231 32.31 14.59 -5.66
N LEU A 232 31.25 15.35 -5.92
CA LEU A 232 31.04 16.04 -7.20
C LEU A 232 31.43 17.52 -7.18
N GLY A 233 31.48 18.15 -6.01
CA GLY A 233 31.81 19.56 -5.86
C GLY A 233 33.31 19.88 -5.80
N ILE A 234 34.18 18.86 -5.86
CA ILE A 234 35.62 19.06 -5.66
C ILE A 234 36.37 19.22 -6.99
N GLU A 235 36.12 18.40 -8.04
CA GLU A 235 36.76 18.56 -9.36
C GLU A 235 35.91 17.94 -10.49
N MET A 236 35.85 18.57 -11.68
CA MET A 236 35.13 18.02 -12.87
C MET A 236 35.49 16.56 -13.17
N MET A 237 36.72 16.17 -12.85
CA MET A 237 37.24 14.82 -13.01
C MET A 237 36.39 13.77 -12.29
N HIS A 238 35.93 14.03 -11.06
CA HIS A 238 35.14 13.06 -10.30
C HIS A 238 33.72 12.89 -10.87
N SER A 239 33.10 13.98 -11.32
CA SER A 239 31.81 13.92 -12.02
C SER A 239 31.89 13.11 -13.31
N ASP A 240 32.97 13.26 -14.08
CA ASP A 240 33.21 12.47 -15.29
C ASP A 240 33.43 10.98 -15.00
N ILE A 241 34.19 10.65 -13.95
CA ILE A 241 34.39 9.27 -13.50
C ILE A 241 33.05 8.63 -13.13
N VAL A 242 32.27 9.26 -12.25
CA VAL A 242 30.98 8.71 -11.81
C VAL A 242 30.03 8.56 -13.00
N ARG A 243 29.99 9.54 -13.91
CA ARG A 243 29.17 9.48 -15.12
C ARG A 243 29.55 8.32 -16.01
N GLU A 244 30.84 8.08 -16.23
CA GLU A 244 31.31 6.97 -17.08
C GLU A 244 31.00 5.62 -16.43
N LEU A 245 31.19 5.49 -15.11
CA LEU A 245 30.84 4.28 -14.35
C LEU A 245 29.36 3.94 -14.47
N LEU A 246 28.47 4.91 -14.18
CA LEU A 246 27.03 4.73 -14.30
C LEU A 246 26.59 4.44 -15.75
N SER A 247 27.22 5.11 -16.72
CA SER A 247 26.96 4.88 -18.16
C SER A 247 27.37 3.47 -18.60
N SER A 248 28.50 2.96 -18.10
CA SER A 248 28.99 1.61 -18.37
C SER A 248 27.99 0.56 -17.90
N VAL A 249 27.54 0.68 -16.64
CA VAL A 249 26.53 -0.21 -16.05
C VAL A 249 25.25 -0.24 -16.89
N LYS A 250 24.72 0.93 -17.22
CA LYS A 250 23.47 1.04 -17.98
C LYS A 250 23.57 0.45 -19.39
N LYS A 251 24.73 0.56 -20.05
CA LYS A 251 24.93 0.04 -21.42
C LYS A 251 25.09 -1.47 -21.48
N VAL A 252 25.82 -2.06 -20.54
CA VAL A 252 26.23 -3.48 -20.62
C VAL A 252 25.16 -4.42 -20.07
N GLY A 253 24.47 -4.05 -18.99
CA GLY A 253 23.46 -4.89 -18.35
C GLY A 253 24.04 -6.20 -17.81
N TYR A 254 24.95 -6.09 -16.84
CA TYR A 254 25.71 -7.21 -16.25
C TYR A 254 24.81 -8.29 -15.64
N ILE A 255 25.29 -9.52 -15.49
CA ILE A 255 24.53 -10.64 -14.91
C ILE A 255 24.54 -10.67 -13.37
N SER A 256 25.52 -10.01 -12.74
CA SER A 256 25.65 -9.93 -11.27
C SER A 256 26.34 -8.63 -10.86
N LYS A 257 26.08 -8.19 -9.62
CA LYS A 257 26.63 -6.94 -9.08
C LYS A 257 28.15 -6.99 -8.98
N GLU A 258 28.69 -8.16 -8.63
CA GLU A 258 30.14 -8.38 -8.49
C GLU A 258 30.86 -8.14 -9.82
N VAL A 259 30.28 -8.62 -10.94
CA VAL A 259 30.84 -8.37 -12.27
C VAL A 259 30.79 -6.89 -12.63
N ALA A 260 29.69 -6.20 -12.30
CA ALA A 260 29.57 -4.75 -12.53
C ALA A 260 30.59 -3.95 -11.70
N ILE A 261 30.87 -4.39 -10.46
CA ILE A 261 31.83 -3.76 -9.55
C ILE A 261 33.28 -4.00 -10.01
N GLU A 262 33.64 -5.21 -10.46
CA GLU A 262 34.97 -5.48 -11.01
C GLU A 262 35.24 -4.66 -12.28
N GLU A 263 34.23 -4.49 -13.14
CA GLU A 263 34.36 -3.64 -14.32
C GLU A 263 34.43 -2.14 -13.96
N SER A 264 33.68 -1.71 -12.95
CA SER A 264 33.79 -0.36 -12.38
C SER A 264 35.18 -0.09 -11.82
N LYS A 265 35.77 -1.09 -11.16
CA LYS A 265 37.14 -1.04 -10.63
C LYS A 265 38.17 -0.87 -11.75
N ARG A 266 38.01 -1.59 -12.86
CA ARG A 266 38.87 -1.47 -14.05
C ARG A 266 38.81 -0.05 -14.61
N ILE A 267 37.61 0.50 -14.80
CA ILE A 267 37.42 1.87 -15.28
C ILE A 267 38.08 2.86 -14.32
N LEU A 268 37.85 2.73 -13.00
CA LEU A 268 38.47 3.61 -11.99
C LEU A 268 40.00 3.63 -12.06
N LEU A 269 40.64 2.47 -12.26
CA LEU A 269 42.10 2.38 -12.38
C LEU A 269 42.65 3.08 -13.63
N ASP A 270 41.85 3.27 -14.68
CA ASP A 270 42.24 4.04 -15.87
C ASP A 270 42.20 5.56 -15.61
N TYR A 271 41.37 6.01 -14.66
CA TYR A 271 41.24 7.43 -14.31
C TYR A 271 42.10 7.87 -13.12
N LEU A 272 42.34 6.99 -12.14
CA LEU A 272 43.06 7.34 -10.92
C LEU A 272 44.59 7.21 -11.09
N PRO A 273 45.42 8.16 -10.60
CA PRO A 273 46.86 8.09 -10.72
C PRO A 273 47.43 6.89 -9.95
N SER A 274 48.36 6.15 -10.57
CA SER A 274 48.97 4.94 -9.98
C SER A 274 49.81 5.21 -8.72
N ASN A 275 50.14 6.47 -8.44
CA ASN A 275 51.12 6.89 -7.45
C ASN A 275 50.50 7.56 -6.21
N GLU A 276 49.19 7.49 -6.02
CA GLU A 276 48.56 8.01 -4.80
C GLU A 276 48.71 7.04 -3.63
N ASP A 277 49.30 7.52 -2.52
CA ASP A 277 49.52 6.74 -1.29
C ASP A 277 48.21 6.16 -0.70
N ASN A 278 47.05 6.70 -1.09
CA ASN A 278 45.71 6.30 -0.62
C ASN A 278 44.83 5.67 -1.72
N LEU A 279 45.41 5.22 -2.85
CA LEU A 279 44.66 4.72 -4.00
C LEU A 279 43.63 3.63 -3.63
N TYR A 280 44.00 2.72 -2.73
CA TYR A 280 43.10 1.65 -2.28
C TYR A 280 41.86 2.18 -1.55
N GLU A 281 42.03 3.14 -0.64
CA GLU A 281 40.93 3.73 0.12
C GLU A 281 39.99 4.52 -0.79
N ILE A 282 40.56 5.26 -1.75
CA ILE A 282 39.79 6.02 -2.76
C ILE A 282 38.97 5.05 -3.62
N LEU A 283 39.60 3.98 -4.11
CA LEU A 283 38.96 2.98 -4.94
C LEU A 283 37.82 2.27 -4.20
N GLU A 284 38.03 1.83 -2.97
CA GLU A 284 36.98 1.25 -2.12
C GLU A 284 35.81 2.22 -1.90
N ALA A 285 36.09 3.50 -1.64
CA ALA A 285 35.05 4.51 -1.47
C ALA A 285 34.18 4.68 -2.74
N TYR A 286 34.81 4.72 -3.93
CA TYR A 286 34.07 4.79 -5.20
C TYR A 286 33.26 3.52 -5.46
N LEU A 287 33.83 2.33 -5.24
CA LEU A 287 33.13 1.07 -5.49
C LEU A 287 31.96 0.88 -4.54
N SER A 288 32.12 1.20 -3.26
CA SER A 288 31.03 1.20 -2.28
C SER A 288 29.92 2.17 -2.70
N PHE A 289 30.28 3.37 -3.17
CA PHE A 289 29.33 4.37 -3.64
C PHE A 289 28.56 3.91 -4.89
N ILE A 290 29.24 3.34 -5.89
CA ILE A 290 28.59 2.81 -7.09
C ILE A 290 27.70 1.62 -6.75
N HIS A 291 28.13 0.74 -5.83
CA HIS A 291 27.36 -0.43 -5.41
C HIS A 291 25.94 -0.07 -4.92
N ASP A 292 25.78 1.06 -4.22
CA ASP A 292 24.49 1.55 -3.73
C ASP A 292 23.55 2.01 -4.86
N PHE A 293 24.08 2.28 -6.06
CA PHE A 293 23.31 2.59 -7.25
C PHE A 293 22.97 1.38 -8.12
N LEU A 294 23.39 0.18 -7.73
CA LEU A 294 23.11 -1.04 -8.48
C LEU A 294 21.92 -1.80 -7.89
N GLU A 295 21.07 -2.34 -8.75
CA GLU A 295 20.05 -3.33 -8.38
C GLU A 295 19.97 -4.47 -9.38
N LEU A 296 19.47 -5.62 -8.95
CA LEU A 296 19.24 -6.76 -9.83
C LEU A 296 17.77 -6.77 -10.27
N ARG A 297 17.51 -6.52 -11.55
CA ARG A 297 16.18 -6.48 -12.17
C ARG A 297 16.15 -7.46 -13.35
N ASP A 298 15.20 -8.38 -13.33
CA ASP A 298 15.00 -9.40 -14.38
C ASP A 298 16.27 -10.20 -14.75
N GLY A 299 17.09 -10.51 -13.74
CA GLY A 299 18.33 -11.27 -13.91
C GLY A 299 19.49 -10.48 -14.52
N LYS A 300 19.37 -9.15 -14.61
CA LYS A 300 20.44 -8.22 -14.99
C LYS A 300 20.64 -7.15 -13.93
N VAL A 301 21.86 -6.66 -13.83
CA VAL A 301 22.19 -5.48 -13.05
C VAL A 301 21.77 -4.26 -13.83
N ASP A 302 20.99 -3.42 -13.18
CA ASP A 302 20.54 -2.13 -13.67
C ASP A 302 20.85 -1.05 -12.62
N LEU A 303 20.67 0.21 -13.01
CA LEU A 303 20.73 1.31 -12.07
C LEU A 303 19.47 1.37 -11.21
N THR A 304 19.63 1.67 -9.93
CA THR A 304 18.52 2.08 -9.08
C THR A 304 17.93 3.37 -9.61
N MET A 305 16.71 3.69 -9.18
CA MET A 305 16.05 4.95 -9.55
C MET A 305 16.90 6.19 -9.19
N ILE A 306 17.64 6.13 -8.08
CA ILE A 306 18.55 7.19 -7.67
C ILE A 306 19.78 7.22 -8.60
N GLY A 307 20.35 6.07 -8.95
CA GLY A 307 21.44 5.97 -9.93
C GLY A 307 21.07 6.58 -11.29
N GLU A 308 19.83 6.38 -11.74
CA GLU A 308 19.28 7.00 -12.95
C GLU A 308 19.18 8.52 -12.86
N VAL A 309 18.74 9.06 -11.72
CA VAL A 309 18.74 10.51 -11.46
C VAL A 309 20.16 11.08 -11.55
N TYR A 310 21.14 10.42 -10.93
CA TYR A 310 22.54 10.86 -10.96
C TYR A 310 23.13 10.84 -12.35
N LEU A 311 22.94 9.75 -13.09
CA LEU A 311 23.40 9.65 -14.46
C LEU A 311 22.81 10.78 -15.32
N TYR A 312 21.53 11.08 -15.14
CA TYR A 312 20.88 12.16 -15.88
C TYR A 312 21.42 13.55 -15.53
N LEU A 313 21.57 13.86 -14.24
CA LEU A 313 22.15 15.11 -13.75
C LEU A 313 23.58 15.33 -14.28
N LEU A 314 24.42 14.30 -14.21
CA LEU A 314 25.81 14.36 -14.66
C LEU A 314 25.93 14.54 -16.18
N ASN A 315 25.06 13.91 -16.97
CA ASN A 315 25.06 14.09 -18.42
C ASN A 315 24.72 15.54 -18.81
N ASN A 316 23.77 16.17 -18.12
CA ASN A 316 23.38 17.55 -18.42
C ASN A 316 24.45 18.58 -18.02
N GLU A 317 25.20 18.36 -16.94
CA GLU A 317 26.33 19.22 -16.59
C GLU A 317 27.42 19.24 -17.66
N VAL A 318 27.77 18.07 -18.21
CA VAL A 318 28.79 17.97 -19.25
C VAL A 318 28.37 18.67 -20.54
N GLU A 319 27.09 18.57 -20.92
CA GLU A 319 26.56 19.33 -22.07
C GLU A 319 26.65 20.85 -21.85
N LYS A 320 26.36 21.34 -20.65
CA LYS A 320 26.48 22.77 -20.31
C LYS A 320 27.91 23.28 -20.42
N VAL A 321 28.89 22.51 -19.93
CA VAL A 321 30.32 22.88 -20.02
C VAL A 321 30.78 22.94 -21.47
N LYS A 322 30.41 21.95 -22.31
CA LYS A 322 30.74 21.94 -23.75
C LYS A 322 30.17 23.15 -24.48
N ILE A 323 28.91 23.51 -24.21
CA ILE A 323 28.27 24.69 -24.83
C ILE A 323 28.98 25.99 -24.42
N GLN A 324 29.45 26.09 -23.16
CA GLN A 324 30.19 27.25 -22.69
C GLN A 324 31.59 27.34 -23.32
N SER A 325 32.32 26.22 -23.45
CA SER A 325 33.63 26.19 -24.11
C SER A 325 33.54 26.53 -25.60
N ASP A 326 32.52 26.03 -26.31
CA ASP A 326 32.34 26.32 -27.73
C ASP A 326 31.94 27.79 -27.98
N ARG A 327 31.29 28.43 -27.00
CA ARG A 327 30.95 29.87 -27.06
C ARG A 327 32.16 30.76 -26.78
N SER A 328 33.04 30.39 -25.84
CA SER A 328 34.25 31.17 -25.56
C SER A 328 35.28 31.07 -26.69
N ILE A 329 35.38 29.91 -27.35
CA ILE A 329 36.26 29.73 -28.53
C ILE A 329 35.75 30.54 -29.74
N ASN A 330 34.43 30.73 -29.87
CA ASN A 330 33.85 31.50 -30.98
C ASN A 330 33.77 33.02 -30.73
N SER A 331 33.99 33.51 -29.51
CA SER A 331 34.04 34.97 -29.25
C SER A 331 35.35 35.65 -29.67
N ASP A 332 36.41 34.89 -29.92
CA ASP A 332 37.72 35.42 -30.36
C ASP A 332 37.95 35.38 -31.88
N VAL A 333 36.93 35.02 -32.68
CA VAL A 333 37.04 35.00 -34.15
C VAL A 333 36.30 36.19 -34.75
N HIS A 334 37.07 37.23 -35.11
CA HIS A 334 36.61 38.35 -35.93
C HIS A 334 36.07 37.87 -37.30
N VAL A 335 34.76 38.01 -37.46
CA VAL A 335 33.97 38.30 -38.68
C VAL A 335 34.54 37.84 -40.03
N LYS A 336 33.82 36.91 -40.69
CA LYS A 336 33.38 37.09 -42.08
C LYS A 336 32.00 36.46 -42.32
N ARG A 337 31.12 37.28 -42.91
CA ARG A 337 29.69 37.02 -43.20
C ARG A 337 29.48 35.89 -44.23
N LYS A 338 28.47 35.05 -43.96
CA LYS A 338 27.40 34.43 -44.81
C LYS A 338 27.67 34.10 -46.29
N PRO A 339 27.13 32.99 -46.84
CA PRO A 339 25.69 32.97 -47.16
C PRO A 339 24.91 31.65 -46.93
N ASP A 340 23.63 31.89 -46.66
CA ASP A 340 22.37 31.18 -46.94
C ASP A 340 22.26 29.67 -47.28
N SER A 341 21.17 29.13 -46.72
CA SER A 341 20.30 28.02 -47.18
C SER A 341 20.89 26.63 -47.32
N ILE A 342 20.57 25.74 -46.37
CA ILE A 342 20.32 24.32 -46.65
C ILE A 342 19.11 23.84 -45.84
N GLU A 343 18.04 23.57 -46.58
CA GLU A 343 16.78 22.95 -46.20
C GLU A 343 16.99 21.42 -46.11
N ILE A 344 17.18 20.85 -44.91
CA ILE A 344 17.18 19.39 -44.72
C ILE A 344 16.42 19.04 -43.43
N TYR A 345 15.08 18.93 -43.56
CA TYR A 345 14.25 18.00 -42.78
C TYR A 345 13.03 17.60 -43.63
N LYS A 346 13.30 16.99 -44.78
CA LYS A 346 12.34 16.11 -45.48
C LYS A 346 13.02 14.77 -45.64
N ASN A 347 12.85 13.91 -44.64
CA ASN A 347 12.94 12.43 -44.69
C ASN A 347 13.05 11.88 -43.26
N LEU A 348 11.95 11.93 -42.51
CA LEU A 348 11.73 10.99 -41.41
C LEU A 348 10.99 9.76 -41.98
N PRO A 349 11.45 8.54 -41.70
CA PRO A 349 10.83 7.34 -42.23
C PRO A 349 9.40 7.20 -41.71
N LYS A 350 8.49 6.83 -42.62
CA LYS A 350 7.11 6.46 -42.31
C LYS A 350 7.09 5.51 -41.11
N GLN A 351 6.40 5.94 -40.06
CA GLN A 351 6.09 5.14 -38.88
C GLN A 351 5.58 3.76 -39.32
N SER A 352 6.31 2.72 -38.92
CA SER A 352 5.79 1.36 -38.92
C SER A 352 4.57 1.34 -38.00
N LYS A 353 3.42 0.98 -38.56
CA LYS A 353 2.23 0.60 -37.80
C LYS A 353 2.60 -0.61 -36.94
N TYR A 354 3.03 -0.38 -35.70
CA TYR A 354 3.11 -1.44 -34.70
C TYR A 354 1.73 -1.65 -34.08
N ASN A 355 1.28 -2.89 -34.22
CA ASN A 355 0.02 -3.44 -33.78
C ASN A 355 -0.23 -3.15 -32.29
N ARG A 356 -1.42 -2.64 -31.98
CA ARG A 356 -2.00 -2.82 -30.64
C ARG A 356 -2.22 -4.31 -30.44
N GLU A 357 -1.44 -4.93 -29.56
CA GLU A 357 -1.75 -6.27 -29.06
C GLU A 357 -3.09 -6.21 -28.31
N ARG A 358 -4.14 -6.66 -28.98
CA ARG A 358 -5.39 -7.09 -28.34
C ARG A 358 -5.04 -8.24 -27.37
N PRO A 359 -5.70 -8.36 -26.22
CA PRO A 359 -5.54 -9.55 -25.37
C PRO A 359 -5.82 -10.78 -26.22
N ALA A 360 -4.84 -11.68 -26.29
CA ALA A 360 -4.84 -12.87 -27.14
C ALA A 360 -5.95 -13.85 -26.72
N PHE A 361 -7.18 -13.58 -27.15
CA PHE A 361 -8.32 -14.51 -27.18
C PHE A 361 -9.31 -14.04 -28.25
N LEU A 362 -8.93 -14.17 -29.52
CA LEU A 362 -9.86 -14.25 -30.64
C LEU A 362 -9.61 -15.60 -31.31
N ILE A 363 -10.37 -16.61 -30.89
CA ILE A 363 -10.51 -17.84 -31.66
C ILE A 363 -11.29 -17.46 -32.90
N ASN A 364 -10.69 -17.64 -34.08
CA ASN A 364 -11.34 -17.43 -35.35
C ASN A 364 -12.34 -18.59 -35.57
N LEU A 365 -13.60 -18.39 -35.14
CA LEU A 365 -14.70 -19.36 -35.31
C LEU A 365 -15.38 -19.20 -36.68
N SER A 366 -14.60 -19.09 -37.76
CA SER A 366 -15.12 -18.88 -39.12
C SER A 366 -15.35 -20.18 -39.89
N GLY A 367 -15.67 -21.29 -39.22
CA GLY A 367 -15.77 -22.57 -39.90
C GLY A 367 -16.50 -23.66 -39.12
N HIS A 368 -17.79 -23.48 -38.84
CA HIS A 368 -18.77 -24.56 -38.77
C HIS A 368 -20.19 -23.98 -38.90
N ASN A 369 -21.05 -24.65 -39.67
CA ASN A 369 -22.41 -24.24 -39.97
C ASN A 369 -23.24 -24.08 -38.69
N ILE A 370 -23.55 -22.83 -38.33
CA ILE A 370 -24.52 -22.46 -37.30
C ILE A 370 -25.71 -21.84 -38.04
N VAL A 371 -26.67 -22.65 -38.45
CA VAL A 371 -27.92 -22.18 -39.08
C VAL A 371 -29.16 -22.51 -38.22
N GLU A 372 -29.05 -23.34 -37.18
CA GLU A 372 -30.22 -23.80 -36.40
C GLU A 372 -30.30 -23.33 -34.94
N ARG A 373 -29.63 -22.24 -34.54
CA ARG A 373 -29.79 -21.66 -33.18
C ARG A 373 -29.95 -20.14 -33.15
N ASN A 374 -30.77 -19.59 -34.06
CA ASN A 374 -31.02 -18.15 -34.14
C ASN A 374 -32.04 -17.61 -33.12
N GLU A 375 -32.87 -18.43 -32.47
CA GLU A 375 -33.84 -17.93 -31.48
C GLU A 375 -33.20 -17.58 -30.12
N LYS A 376 -32.05 -18.16 -29.77
CA LYS A 376 -31.29 -17.76 -28.56
C LYS A 376 -30.39 -16.54 -28.78
N LEU A 377 -30.20 -16.09 -30.03
CA LEU A 377 -29.34 -14.95 -30.35
C LEU A 377 -30.02 -13.59 -30.07
N GLU A 378 -31.34 -13.55 -29.96
CA GLU A 378 -32.08 -12.32 -29.57
C GLU A 378 -31.88 -11.98 -28.07
N GLU A 379 -31.74 -12.98 -27.18
CA GLU A 379 -31.34 -12.75 -25.77
C GLU A 379 -29.91 -12.20 -25.66
N TYR A 380 -29.05 -12.42 -26.65
CA TYR A 380 -27.68 -11.90 -26.69
C TYR A 380 -27.56 -10.45 -27.20
N GLN A 381 -28.66 -9.82 -27.62
CA GLN A 381 -28.69 -8.37 -27.85
C GLN A 381 -28.37 -7.57 -26.58
N TYR A 382 -28.54 -8.16 -25.40
CA TYR A 382 -28.20 -7.51 -24.12
C TYR A 382 -26.69 -7.38 -23.88
N ILE A 383 -25.89 -8.36 -24.32
CA ILE A 383 -24.41 -8.25 -24.28
C ILE A 383 -23.93 -7.25 -25.34
N LYS A 384 -24.61 -7.18 -26.49
CA LYS A 384 -24.37 -6.14 -27.50
C LYS A 384 -24.73 -4.75 -26.96
N TYR A 385 -25.85 -4.60 -26.25
CA TYR A 385 -26.25 -3.39 -25.55
C TYR A 385 -25.22 -2.98 -24.47
N LEU A 386 -24.65 -3.94 -23.73
CA LEU A 386 -23.56 -3.68 -22.78
C LEU A 386 -22.25 -3.26 -23.44
N ILE A 387 -21.98 -3.72 -24.66
CA ILE A 387 -20.82 -3.30 -25.48
C ILE A 387 -21.09 -1.97 -26.20
N GLU A 388 -22.34 -1.66 -26.52
CA GLU A 388 -22.78 -0.38 -27.09
C GLU A 388 -22.85 0.72 -26.01
N ILE A 389 -23.09 0.37 -24.73
CA ILE A 389 -22.91 1.27 -23.57
C ILE A 389 -21.46 1.80 -23.50
N ASP A 390 -20.48 1.01 -23.91
CA ASP A 390 -19.06 1.40 -23.98
C ASP A 390 -18.74 2.35 -25.16
N ASN A 391 -19.71 2.58 -26.07
CA ASN A 391 -19.58 3.42 -27.26
C ASN A 391 -20.58 4.61 -27.30
N PHE A 392 -21.06 5.07 -26.14
CA PHE A 392 -22.08 6.13 -26.06
C PHE A 392 -21.62 7.51 -26.56
N ASP A 393 -22.51 8.21 -27.25
CA ASP A 393 -22.39 9.63 -27.60
C ASP A 393 -22.92 10.48 -26.43
N GLU A 394 -22.00 11.11 -25.71
CA GLU A 394 -22.27 11.81 -24.43
C GLU A 394 -23.09 13.10 -24.56
N ASN A 395 -23.37 13.55 -25.79
CA ASN A 395 -23.94 14.87 -26.10
C ASN A 395 -25.48 14.94 -26.07
N ASN A 396 -26.21 13.84 -25.84
CA ASN A 396 -27.68 13.83 -25.90
C ASN A 396 -28.33 13.80 -24.49
N GLU A 397 -28.79 14.96 -24.00
CA GLU A 397 -29.44 15.10 -22.67
C GLU A 397 -30.75 14.30 -22.52
N GLN A 398 -31.51 14.11 -23.61
CA GLN A 398 -32.75 13.33 -23.57
C GLN A 398 -32.45 11.85 -23.30
N SER A 399 -31.35 11.34 -23.87
CA SER A 399 -30.84 10.00 -23.57
C SER A 399 -30.44 9.83 -22.10
N LYS A 400 -29.91 10.88 -21.44
CA LYS A 400 -29.52 10.81 -20.02
C LYS A 400 -30.73 10.66 -19.09
N LYS A 401 -31.82 11.40 -19.31
CA LYS A 401 -33.06 11.28 -18.51
C LYS A 401 -33.77 9.94 -18.71
N ASP A 402 -33.86 9.45 -19.95
CA ASP A 402 -34.47 8.15 -20.23
C ASP A 402 -33.65 6.97 -19.67
N ASN A 403 -32.34 7.16 -19.47
CA ASN A 403 -31.44 6.13 -18.93
C ASN A 403 -31.41 6.08 -17.40
N ILE A 404 -31.66 7.19 -16.69
CA ILE A 404 -31.82 7.19 -15.21
C ILE A 404 -33.01 6.32 -14.80
N ILE A 405 -34.08 6.28 -15.61
CA ILE A 405 -35.26 5.43 -15.38
C ILE A 405 -34.99 3.95 -15.71
N LYS A 406 -34.04 3.65 -16.61
CA LYS A 406 -33.69 2.27 -17.01
C LYS A 406 -32.68 1.59 -16.09
N LEU A 407 -31.88 2.34 -15.34
CA LEU A 407 -30.83 1.79 -14.49
C LEU A 407 -31.33 0.86 -13.37
N PRO A 408 -32.44 1.15 -12.67
CA PRO A 408 -33.00 0.23 -11.67
C PRO A 408 -33.55 -1.06 -12.29
N LYS A 409 -34.17 -0.97 -13.47
CA LYS A 409 -34.68 -2.13 -14.20
C LYS A 409 -33.53 -3.03 -14.66
N PHE A 410 -32.48 -2.42 -15.23
CA PHE A 410 -31.25 -3.12 -15.61
C PHE A 410 -30.58 -3.80 -14.41
N LYS A 411 -30.45 -3.10 -13.27
CA LYS A 411 -29.90 -3.68 -12.04
C LYS A 411 -30.66 -4.94 -11.62
N ASN A 412 -32.00 -4.89 -11.65
CA ASN A 412 -32.84 -6.02 -11.25
C ASN A 412 -32.70 -7.21 -12.22
N GLU A 413 -32.78 -6.98 -13.53
CA GLU A 413 -32.59 -8.02 -14.55
C GLU A 413 -31.21 -8.65 -14.46
N TRP A 414 -30.16 -7.83 -14.32
CA TRP A 414 -28.79 -8.31 -14.17
C TRP A 414 -28.59 -9.14 -12.89
N MET A 415 -29.19 -8.73 -11.78
CA MET A 415 -29.15 -9.48 -10.53
C MET A 415 -29.91 -10.80 -10.64
N GLU A 416 -31.04 -10.82 -11.34
CA GLU A 416 -31.82 -12.03 -11.63
C GLU A 416 -30.99 -13.01 -12.47
N MET A 417 -30.38 -12.54 -13.56
CA MET A 417 -29.49 -13.35 -14.39
C MET A 417 -28.33 -13.93 -13.56
N LEU A 418 -27.70 -13.12 -12.71
CA LEU A 418 -26.56 -13.55 -11.90
C LEU A 418 -26.94 -14.58 -10.84
N THR A 419 -28.15 -14.50 -10.27
CA THR A 419 -28.57 -15.33 -9.14
C THR A 419 -29.36 -16.57 -9.55
N ILE A 420 -30.04 -16.54 -10.69
CA ILE A 420 -30.94 -17.61 -11.16
C ILE A 420 -30.41 -18.23 -12.46
N ASP A 421 -30.35 -17.46 -13.54
CA ASP A 421 -30.14 -18.00 -14.89
C ASP A 421 -28.74 -18.59 -15.07
N PHE A 422 -27.70 -17.79 -14.79
CA PHE A 422 -26.32 -18.23 -14.97
C PHE A 422 -25.94 -19.39 -14.04
N PRO A 423 -26.33 -19.42 -12.76
CA PRO A 423 -26.16 -20.60 -11.92
C PRO A 423 -26.90 -21.84 -12.42
N GLN A 424 -28.04 -21.69 -13.08
CA GLN A 424 -28.75 -22.82 -13.69
C GLN A 424 -28.05 -23.29 -14.98
N ILE A 425 -27.59 -22.37 -15.84
CA ILE A 425 -26.73 -22.66 -16.99
C ILE A 425 -25.42 -23.33 -16.52
N LEU A 426 -24.85 -22.87 -15.41
CA LEU A 426 -24.04 -23.55 -14.38
C LEU A 426 -24.22 -25.06 -14.19
N MET A 427 -25.45 -25.50 -14.01
CA MET A 427 -25.75 -26.81 -13.46
C MET A 427 -26.25 -27.81 -14.50
N ASP A 428 -26.77 -27.31 -15.62
CA ASP A 428 -27.29 -28.17 -16.67
C ASP A 428 -26.13 -28.92 -17.36
N ASN A 429 -26.05 -30.24 -17.11
CA ASN A 429 -24.88 -31.12 -17.32
C ASN A 429 -24.46 -31.38 -18.80
N ASN A 430 -25.09 -30.75 -19.79
CA ASN A 430 -24.80 -30.98 -21.22
C ASN A 430 -24.35 -29.70 -21.92
N LYS A 431 -23.34 -29.03 -21.36
CA LYS A 431 -22.99 -27.70 -21.84
C LYS A 431 -22.24 -27.76 -23.15
N SER A 432 -22.63 -26.89 -24.06
CA SER A 432 -21.71 -26.58 -25.15
C SER A 432 -20.52 -25.81 -24.57
N PHE A 433 -19.34 -26.10 -25.09
CA PHE A 433 -18.13 -25.35 -24.77
C PHE A 433 -18.33 -23.82 -24.93
N PHE A 434 -19.17 -23.42 -25.89
CA PHE A 434 -19.52 -22.03 -26.14
C PHE A 434 -20.28 -21.37 -24.98
N ASP A 435 -21.29 -22.06 -24.40
CA ASP A 435 -22.06 -21.53 -23.28
C ASP A 435 -21.15 -21.23 -22.07
N LEU A 436 -20.15 -22.07 -21.84
CA LEU A 436 -19.16 -21.85 -20.78
C LEU A 436 -18.26 -20.63 -21.03
N LEU A 437 -17.88 -20.36 -22.28
CA LEU A 437 -17.12 -19.16 -22.64
C LEU A 437 -17.97 -17.89 -22.51
N VAL A 438 -19.26 -17.97 -22.84
CA VAL A 438 -20.21 -16.86 -22.61
C VAL A 438 -20.32 -16.57 -21.12
N CYS A 439 -20.51 -17.59 -20.29
CA CYS A 439 -20.54 -17.43 -18.83
C CYS A 439 -19.25 -16.74 -18.31
N GLN A 440 -18.08 -17.14 -18.81
CA GLN A 440 -16.81 -16.50 -18.46
C GLN A 440 -16.79 -15.01 -18.78
N LYS A 441 -17.30 -14.62 -19.94
CA LYS A 441 -17.37 -13.21 -20.34
C LYS A 441 -18.37 -12.45 -19.47
N PHE A 442 -19.55 -13.02 -19.24
CA PHE A 442 -20.59 -12.44 -18.38
C PHE A 442 -20.05 -12.17 -16.98
N PHE A 443 -19.47 -13.16 -16.28
CA PHE A 443 -18.94 -12.95 -14.93
C PHE A 443 -17.79 -11.93 -14.89
N SER A 444 -16.99 -11.85 -15.95
CA SER A 444 -15.95 -10.82 -16.05
C SER A 444 -16.53 -9.41 -16.12
N VAL A 445 -17.63 -9.22 -16.86
CA VAL A 445 -18.33 -7.93 -16.96
C VAL A 445 -19.07 -7.64 -15.67
N SER A 446 -19.80 -8.61 -15.12
CA SER A 446 -20.49 -8.47 -13.84
C SER A 446 -19.55 -8.05 -12.71
N ARG A 447 -18.31 -8.53 -12.69
CA ARG A 447 -17.29 -8.07 -11.73
C ARG A 447 -16.81 -6.64 -11.99
N MET A 448 -16.76 -6.17 -13.23
CA MET A 448 -16.45 -4.76 -13.50
C MET A 448 -17.59 -3.87 -12.98
N LEU A 449 -18.83 -4.33 -13.12
CA LEU A 449 -20.01 -3.63 -12.65
C LEU A 449 -20.15 -3.59 -11.12
N THR A 450 -19.31 -4.31 -10.35
CA THR A 450 -19.30 -4.20 -8.87
C THR A 450 -18.57 -2.97 -8.35
N ASP A 451 -17.87 -2.25 -9.23
CA ASP A 451 -17.26 -0.96 -8.87
C ASP A 451 -18.37 0.04 -8.53
N GLU A 452 -18.37 0.58 -7.31
CA GLU A 452 -19.35 1.56 -6.82
C GLU A 452 -19.38 2.83 -7.70
N ARG A 453 -18.32 3.08 -8.46
CA ARG A 453 -18.24 4.19 -9.43
C ARG A 453 -19.04 3.94 -10.70
N ILE A 454 -19.39 2.68 -10.98
CA ILE A 454 -20.09 2.23 -12.19
C ILE A 454 -21.57 1.94 -11.88
N MET A 455 -21.85 1.29 -10.75
CA MET A 455 -23.22 1.04 -10.28
C MET A 455 -23.44 1.58 -8.87
N GLN A 456 -24.62 2.16 -8.63
CA GLN A 456 -25.10 2.53 -7.30
C GLN A 456 -25.55 1.27 -6.53
N ILE A 457 -24.58 0.49 -6.06
CA ILE A 457 -24.79 -0.67 -5.19
C ILE A 457 -24.12 -0.43 -3.85
N SER A 458 -24.72 -0.97 -2.79
CA SER A 458 -24.11 -0.95 -1.46
C SER A 458 -22.85 -1.82 -1.42
N LEU A 459 -21.95 -1.53 -0.48
CA LEU A 459 -20.74 -2.32 -0.27
C LEU A 459 -21.06 -3.82 -0.07
N ASN A 460 -22.11 -4.14 0.70
CA ASN A 460 -22.54 -5.53 0.90
C ASN A 460 -23.04 -6.18 -0.40
N GLU A 461 -23.77 -5.47 -1.25
CA GLU A 461 -24.17 -5.97 -2.57
C GLU A 461 -22.94 -6.17 -3.47
N SER A 462 -21.99 -5.23 -3.47
CA SER A 462 -20.74 -5.32 -4.24
C SER A 462 -19.92 -6.56 -3.82
N VAL A 463 -19.78 -6.81 -2.52
CA VAL A 463 -19.11 -8.00 -1.98
C VAL A 463 -19.85 -9.28 -2.39
N ASN A 464 -21.17 -9.31 -2.27
CA ASN A 464 -22.01 -10.44 -2.67
C ASN A 464 -21.86 -10.78 -4.16
N ILE A 465 -21.91 -9.76 -5.03
CA ILE A 465 -21.78 -9.94 -6.49
C ILE A 465 -20.37 -10.37 -6.86
N SER A 466 -19.35 -9.76 -6.25
CA SER A 466 -17.95 -10.13 -6.47
C SER A 466 -17.71 -11.59 -6.05
N LEU A 467 -18.25 -12.00 -4.92
CA LEU A 467 -18.17 -13.38 -4.44
C LEU A 467 -18.84 -14.37 -5.41
N ARG A 468 -20.07 -14.09 -5.88
CA ARG A 468 -20.76 -14.88 -6.90
C ARG A 468 -19.94 -15.03 -8.16
N THR A 469 -19.48 -13.91 -8.71
CA THR A 469 -18.73 -13.89 -9.97
C THR A 469 -17.44 -14.69 -9.87
N TYR A 470 -16.69 -14.60 -8.77
CA TYR A 470 -15.52 -15.45 -8.57
C TYR A 470 -15.87 -16.93 -8.50
N ILE A 471 -16.85 -17.33 -7.67
CA ILE A 471 -17.23 -18.73 -7.50
C ILE A 471 -17.70 -19.34 -8.83
N TYR A 472 -18.61 -18.67 -9.53
CA TYR A 472 -19.17 -19.14 -10.79
C TYR A 472 -18.14 -19.18 -11.93
N ARG A 473 -17.21 -18.21 -11.94
CA ARG A 473 -16.13 -18.17 -12.92
C ARG A 473 -15.09 -19.26 -12.68
N LEU A 474 -14.70 -19.50 -11.43
CA LEU A 474 -13.82 -20.62 -11.09
C LEU A 474 -14.47 -21.95 -11.47
N TYR A 475 -15.77 -22.12 -11.19
CA TYR A 475 -16.49 -23.32 -11.58
C TYR A 475 -16.59 -23.52 -13.10
N SER A 476 -16.88 -22.47 -13.86
CA SER A 476 -16.93 -22.57 -15.32
C SER A 476 -15.58 -22.89 -15.94
N PHE A 477 -14.46 -22.44 -15.37
CA PHE A 477 -13.13 -22.88 -15.79
C PHE A 477 -12.91 -24.38 -15.53
N ILE A 478 -13.35 -24.91 -14.38
CA ILE A 478 -13.32 -26.35 -14.10
C ILE A 478 -14.14 -27.11 -15.14
N ALA A 479 -15.34 -26.62 -15.46
CA ALA A 479 -16.18 -27.22 -16.49
C ALA A 479 -15.52 -27.18 -17.87
N LEU A 480 -14.86 -26.07 -18.23
CA LEU A 480 -14.11 -25.94 -19.49
C LEU A 480 -12.94 -26.93 -19.57
N LEU A 481 -12.22 -27.14 -18.45
CA LEU A 481 -11.15 -28.14 -18.38
C LEU A 481 -11.68 -29.56 -18.58
N ASN A 482 -12.87 -29.87 -18.06
CA ASN A 482 -13.52 -31.16 -18.23
C ASN A 482 -14.09 -31.35 -19.65
N HIS A 483 -14.45 -30.27 -20.36
CA HIS A 483 -14.95 -30.30 -21.73
C HIS A 483 -13.85 -30.33 -22.80
N GLY A 484 -12.62 -29.95 -22.47
CA GLY A 484 -11.52 -29.91 -23.43
C GLY A 484 -11.15 -31.32 -23.89
N ASP A 485 -11.51 -31.65 -25.14
CA ASP A 485 -11.06 -32.87 -25.82
C ASP A 485 -9.54 -33.04 -25.66
N GLU A 486 -9.10 -34.30 -25.64
CA GLU A 486 -7.70 -34.70 -25.39
C GLU A 486 -6.67 -34.06 -26.34
N GLN A 487 -7.09 -33.40 -27.42
CA GLN A 487 -6.21 -33.07 -28.54
C GLN A 487 -5.57 -31.67 -28.52
N ASN A 488 -5.87 -30.77 -27.56
CA ASN A 488 -5.21 -29.46 -27.51
C ASN A 488 -4.68 -29.07 -26.13
N GLU A 489 -3.55 -29.69 -25.76
CA GLU A 489 -2.74 -29.36 -24.58
C GLU A 489 -2.48 -27.86 -24.41
N LYS A 490 -2.23 -27.14 -25.51
CA LYS A 490 -2.00 -25.69 -25.47
C LYS A 490 -3.22 -24.94 -24.97
N PHE A 491 -4.41 -25.34 -25.39
CA PHE A 491 -5.66 -24.73 -24.96
C PHE A 491 -6.00 -25.08 -23.51
N LYS A 492 -5.80 -26.33 -23.08
CA LYS A 492 -5.91 -26.73 -21.67
C LYS A 492 -4.98 -25.91 -20.78
N LYS A 493 -3.72 -25.75 -21.19
CA LYS A 493 -2.74 -24.90 -20.49
C LYS A 493 -3.18 -23.43 -20.39
N GLN A 494 -3.79 -22.87 -21.43
CA GLN A 494 -4.35 -21.52 -21.38
C GLN A 494 -5.49 -21.40 -20.38
N ILE A 495 -6.41 -22.37 -20.35
CA ILE A 495 -7.49 -22.40 -19.36
C ILE A 495 -6.91 -22.54 -17.95
N CYS A 496 -5.95 -23.43 -17.71
CA CYS A 496 -5.28 -23.59 -16.42
C CYS A 496 -4.61 -22.29 -15.95
N ASN A 497 -3.91 -21.59 -16.84
CA ASN A 497 -3.28 -20.32 -16.51
C ASN A 497 -4.30 -19.21 -16.19
N ALA A 498 -5.39 -19.15 -16.95
CA ALA A 498 -6.48 -18.20 -16.72
C ALA A 498 -7.19 -18.49 -15.38
N PHE A 499 -7.46 -19.77 -15.12
CA PHE A 499 -7.99 -20.25 -13.86
C PHE A 499 -7.08 -19.86 -12.68
N PHE A 500 -5.77 -20.11 -12.77
CA PHE A 500 -4.82 -19.79 -11.69
C PHE A 500 -4.81 -18.29 -11.38
N LYS A 501 -4.76 -17.45 -12.41
CA LYS A 501 -4.85 -15.99 -12.24
C LYS A 501 -6.15 -15.56 -11.57
N GLU A 502 -7.27 -16.18 -11.94
CA GLU A 502 -8.56 -15.85 -11.34
C GLU A 502 -8.68 -16.37 -9.91
N TYR A 503 -8.09 -17.54 -9.61
CA TYR A 503 -8.01 -18.07 -8.25
C TYR A 503 -7.17 -17.17 -7.35
N GLN A 504 -6.03 -16.67 -7.83
CA GLN A 504 -5.21 -15.71 -7.10
C GLN A 504 -5.99 -14.43 -6.79
N ARG A 505 -6.73 -13.89 -7.76
CA ARG A 505 -7.60 -12.72 -7.54
C ARG A 505 -8.73 -12.98 -6.56
N PHE A 506 -9.32 -14.17 -6.61
CA PHE A 506 -10.34 -14.57 -5.65
C PHE A 506 -9.75 -14.61 -4.24
N ILE A 507 -8.57 -15.18 -4.08
CA ILE A 507 -7.82 -15.19 -2.82
C ILE A 507 -7.54 -13.77 -2.31
N GLU A 508 -7.00 -12.88 -3.15
CA GLU A 508 -6.72 -11.49 -2.80
C GLU A 508 -8.01 -10.74 -2.40
N PHE A 509 -9.11 -10.99 -3.11
CA PHE A 509 -10.42 -10.45 -2.78
C PHE A 509 -10.91 -10.94 -1.42
N ILE A 510 -10.75 -12.23 -1.09
CA ILE A 510 -11.08 -12.73 0.23
C ILE A 510 -10.24 -12.02 1.29
N GLU A 511 -8.91 -11.96 1.14
CA GLU A 511 -8.00 -11.28 2.08
C GLU A 511 -8.39 -9.82 2.35
N GLN A 512 -8.78 -9.07 1.31
CA GLN A 512 -9.14 -7.66 1.44
C GLN A 512 -10.50 -7.43 2.11
N THR A 513 -11.45 -8.34 1.91
CA THR A 513 -12.85 -8.12 2.30
C THR A 513 -13.15 -8.51 3.75
N ASN A 514 -12.19 -9.10 4.46
CA ASN A 514 -12.29 -9.53 5.87
C ASN A 514 -13.63 -10.21 6.20
N PHE A 515 -13.83 -11.40 5.64
CA PHE A 515 -15.06 -12.17 5.69
C PHE A 515 -15.41 -12.79 7.07
N ASP A 516 -14.85 -12.29 8.17
CA ASP A 516 -15.14 -12.77 9.52
C ASP A 516 -16.65 -12.69 9.81
N ARG A 517 -17.29 -13.86 9.92
CA ARG A 517 -18.75 -14.05 10.15
C ARG A 517 -19.66 -13.67 8.98
N TYR A 518 -19.12 -13.60 7.77
CA TYR A 518 -19.95 -13.38 6.59
C TYR A 518 -20.85 -14.58 6.30
N ILE A 519 -22.15 -14.35 6.25
CA ILE A 519 -23.14 -15.37 5.88
C ILE A 519 -23.23 -15.40 4.37
N LEU A 520 -22.89 -16.54 3.78
CA LEU A 520 -23.00 -16.74 2.34
C LEU A 520 -24.46 -16.55 1.88
N PRO A 521 -24.72 -15.89 0.75
CA PRO A 521 -26.05 -15.86 0.14
C PRO A 521 -26.63 -17.25 -0.11
N GLU A 522 -27.94 -17.41 0.11
CA GLU A 522 -28.65 -18.69 -0.06
C GLU A 522 -28.46 -19.29 -1.46
N ASP A 523 -28.41 -18.46 -2.50
CA ASP A 523 -28.17 -18.89 -3.87
C ASP A 523 -26.77 -19.47 -4.08
N ILE A 524 -25.75 -18.89 -3.43
CA ILE A 524 -24.39 -19.44 -3.42
C ILE A 524 -24.35 -20.76 -2.64
N GLN A 525 -25.02 -20.82 -1.48
CA GLN A 525 -25.09 -22.06 -0.70
C GLN A 525 -25.78 -23.20 -1.48
N SER A 526 -26.89 -22.89 -2.15
CA SER A 526 -27.62 -23.81 -3.03
C SER A 526 -26.77 -24.28 -4.20
N PHE A 527 -26.03 -23.36 -4.84
CA PHE A 527 -25.09 -23.69 -5.91
C PHE A 527 -23.97 -24.63 -5.42
N ILE A 528 -23.35 -24.32 -4.28
CA ILE A 528 -22.31 -25.17 -3.69
C ILE A 528 -22.88 -26.55 -3.32
N SER A 529 -24.08 -26.60 -2.74
CA SER A 529 -24.78 -27.85 -2.41
C SER A 529 -24.96 -28.75 -3.62
N LYS A 530 -25.46 -28.18 -4.73
CA LYS A 530 -25.65 -28.91 -5.99
C LYS A 530 -24.33 -29.45 -6.54
N ILE A 531 -23.25 -28.65 -6.58
CA ILE A 531 -21.94 -29.09 -7.10
C ILE A 531 -21.33 -30.20 -6.24
N THR A 532 -21.48 -30.08 -4.93
CA THR A 532 -20.87 -31.03 -3.99
C THR A 532 -21.69 -32.29 -3.78
N LYS A 533 -22.94 -32.32 -4.27
CA LYS A 533 -23.93 -33.37 -3.99
C LYS A 533 -24.16 -33.60 -2.48
N LYS A 534 -23.91 -32.59 -1.65
CA LYS A 534 -24.20 -32.61 -0.21
C LYS A 534 -25.52 -31.91 0.06
N SER A 535 -26.30 -32.40 1.01
CA SER A 535 -27.61 -31.79 1.33
C SER A 535 -27.42 -30.40 1.96
N ILE A 536 -28.38 -29.48 1.75
CA ILE A 536 -28.34 -28.14 2.38
C ILE A 536 -28.28 -28.26 3.91
N ARG A 537 -28.83 -29.31 4.53
CA ARG A 537 -28.70 -29.55 5.98
C ARG A 537 -27.29 -29.95 6.43
N GLU A 538 -26.52 -30.63 5.58
CA GLU A 538 -25.09 -30.91 5.82
C GLU A 538 -24.21 -29.67 5.60
N ILE A 539 -24.77 -28.65 4.96
CA ILE A 539 -24.12 -27.40 4.54
C ILE A 539 -24.49 -26.25 5.51
N ASN A 540 -25.72 -26.22 6.03
CA ASN A 540 -26.26 -25.16 6.89
C ASN A 540 -25.60 -25.05 8.27
N ILE A 541 -24.73 -25.98 8.66
CA ILE A 541 -24.00 -25.92 9.94
C ILE A 541 -22.62 -25.28 9.71
N ASP A 542 -22.59 -24.05 9.19
CA ASP A 542 -21.37 -23.25 8.92
C ASP A 542 -20.63 -23.57 7.60
N VAL A 543 -21.23 -23.34 6.43
CA VAL A 543 -20.40 -23.12 5.22
C VAL A 543 -19.67 -21.79 5.37
N THR A 544 -18.48 -21.87 5.96
CA THR A 544 -17.51 -20.78 5.94
C THR A 544 -16.85 -20.71 4.57
N ILE A 545 -16.18 -19.60 4.28
CA ILE A 545 -15.33 -19.46 3.10
C ILE A 545 -14.27 -20.57 3.04
N ASP A 546 -13.86 -21.14 4.18
CA ASP A 546 -12.95 -22.28 4.22
C ASP A 546 -13.53 -23.49 3.50
N THR A 547 -14.84 -23.70 3.61
CA THR A 547 -15.52 -24.79 2.90
C THR A 547 -15.46 -24.56 1.40
N ILE A 548 -15.64 -23.31 0.94
CA ILE A 548 -15.50 -22.95 -0.49
C ILE A 548 -14.07 -23.19 -0.96
N ILE A 549 -13.08 -22.74 -0.19
CA ILE A 549 -11.66 -22.92 -0.50
C ILE A 549 -11.32 -24.42 -0.53
N GLU A 550 -11.74 -25.21 0.44
CA GLU A 550 -11.47 -26.63 0.51
C GLU A 550 -12.13 -27.40 -0.64
N LEU A 551 -13.38 -27.06 -0.97
CA LEU A 551 -14.11 -27.63 -2.10
C LEU A 551 -13.48 -27.28 -3.43
N SER A 552 -12.97 -26.05 -3.58
CA SER A 552 -12.20 -25.66 -4.75
C SER A 552 -10.97 -26.56 -4.88
N ILE A 553 -10.16 -26.70 -3.82
CA ILE A 553 -8.98 -27.60 -3.79
C ILE A 553 -9.34 -29.05 -4.09
N LYS A 554 -10.40 -29.60 -3.48
CA LYS A 554 -10.82 -30.99 -3.69
C LYS A 554 -11.28 -31.22 -5.13
N SER A 555 -11.96 -30.24 -5.71
CA SER A 555 -12.35 -30.28 -7.12
C SER A 555 -11.12 -30.24 -8.04
N PHE A 556 -10.07 -29.49 -7.66
CA PHE A 556 -8.80 -29.44 -8.42
C PHE A 556 -8.01 -30.74 -8.37
N LYS A 557 -8.00 -31.44 -7.23
CA LYS A 557 -7.31 -32.74 -7.13
C LYS A 557 -7.85 -33.80 -8.10
N LYS A 558 -9.07 -33.65 -8.60
CA LYS A 558 -9.67 -34.57 -9.58
C LYS A 558 -9.27 -34.25 -11.02
N VAL A 559 -8.69 -33.08 -11.26
CA VAL A 559 -8.26 -32.65 -12.60
C VAL A 559 -6.76 -32.91 -12.68
N ASP A 560 -6.36 -34.08 -13.20
CA ASP A 560 -4.96 -34.57 -13.33
C ASP A 560 -4.06 -33.72 -14.26
N ILE A 561 -4.47 -32.50 -14.61
CA ILE A 561 -3.91 -31.67 -15.70
C ILE A 561 -2.89 -30.64 -15.17
N PHE A 562 -2.80 -30.42 -13.85
CA PHE A 562 -1.87 -29.43 -13.30
C PHE A 562 -0.46 -29.98 -13.16
N TYR A 563 0.53 -29.25 -13.68
CA TYR A 563 1.91 -29.59 -13.36
C TYR A 563 2.16 -29.40 -11.86
N LYS A 564 3.11 -30.19 -11.34
CA LYS A 564 3.44 -30.29 -9.92
C LYS A 564 3.75 -28.93 -9.28
N ASN A 565 4.24 -27.98 -10.07
CA ASN A 565 4.66 -26.64 -9.63
C ASN A 565 3.46 -25.72 -9.38
N GLU A 566 2.45 -25.71 -10.25
CA GLU A 566 1.23 -24.90 -10.11
C GLU A 566 0.38 -25.42 -8.95
N LEU A 567 0.30 -26.74 -8.78
CA LEU A 567 -0.38 -27.34 -7.62
C LEU A 567 0.34 -26.95 -6.31
N HIS A 568 1.66 -26.87 -6.32
CA HIS A 568 2.45 -26.40 -5.18
C HIS A 568 2.19 -24.91 -4.90
N ALA A 569 2.15 -24.07 -5.94
CA ALA A 569 1.83 -22.66 -5.81
C ALA A 569 0.42 -22.46 -5.24
N ILE A 570 -0.61 -23.13 -5.81
CA ILE A 570 -1.97 -23.10 -5.26
C ILE A 570 -1.95 -23.52 -3.79
N LYS A 571 -1.29 -24.64 -3.45
CA LYS A 571 -1.18 -25.06 -2.03
C LYS A 571 -0.50 -24.04 -1.14
N GLN A 572 0.55 -23.34 -1.61
CA GLN A 572 1.22 -22.29 -0.84
C GLN A 572 0.33 -21.06 -0.67
N TYR A 573 -0.33 -20.59 -1.74
CA TYR A 573 -1.25 -19.47 -1.69
C TYR A 573 -2.47 -19.78 -0.83
N THR A 574 -3.09 -20.94 -1.03
CA THR A 574 -4.20 -21.37 -0.19
C THR A 574 -3.78 -21.60 1.24
N ARG A 575 -2.55 -22.07 1.52
CA ARG A 575 -2.02 -22.12 2.90
C ARG A 575 -1.83 -20.73 3.46
N LYS A 576 -1.36 -19.76 2.68
CA LYS A 576 -1.20 -18.37 3.11
C LYS A 576 -2.56 -17.81 3.54
N VAL A 577 -3.57 -17.96 2.68
CA VAL A 577 -4.98 -17.57 2.92
C VAL A 577 -5.59 -18.33 4.08
N ILE A 578 -5.47 -19.65 4.11
CA ILE A 578 -5.93 -20.45 5.24
C ILE A 578 -5.19 -20.05 6.49
N HIS A 579 -3.92 -19.61 6.46
CA HIS A 579 -3.21 -19.12 7.64
C HIS A 579 -3.55 -17.67 8.01
N SER A 580 -4.11 -16.87 7.09
CA SER A 580 -4.65 -15.53 7.36
C SER A 580 -6.14 -15.55 7.76
N PHE A 581 -6.96 -16.45 7.19
CA PHE A 581 -8.40 -16.67 7.49
C PHE A 581 -8.63 -17.68 8.59
N ASN A 582 -8.06 -18.87 8.45
CA ASN A 582 -7.93 -19.73 9.59
C ASN A 582 -6.76 -19.18 10.43
N LEU A 583 -7.14 -18.73 11.59
CA LEU A 583 -6.43 -19.05 12.79
C LEU A 583 -6.87 -20.45 13.26
N PRO A 584 -6.65 -21.59 12.54
CA PRO A 584 -7.00 -22.88 13.13
C PRO A 584 -5.94 -23.24 14.19
N ARG A 585 -4.92 -22.39 14.36
CA ARG A 585 -3.98 -22.45 15.46
C ARG A 585 -4.60 -21.99 16.78
N TYR A 586 -5.83 -21.45 16.82
CA TYR A 586 -6.36 -20.80 18.02
C TYR A 586 -7.74 -21.28 18.46
N ASP A 587 -8.48 -22.05 17.65
CA ASP A 587 -9.61 -22.85 18.15
C ASP A 587 -9.16 -24.26 18.56
N LEU A 588 -8.04 -24.36 19.29
CA LEU A 588 -7.51 -25.64 19.75
C LEU A 588 -8.53 -26.33 20.66
N LEU A 589 -9.26 -25.54 21.45
CA LEU A 589 -10.36 -25.99 22.31
C LEU A 589 -11.61 -26.37 21.53
N GLY A 590 -12.08 -25.60 20.54
CA GLY A 590 -13.24 -25.97 19.72
C GLY A 590 -12.94 -27.08 18.72
N SER A 591 -11.71 -27.19 18.23
CA SER A 591 -11.26 -28.33 17.42
C SER A 591 -11.05 -29.58 18.27
N CYS A 592 -10.52 -29.47 19.49
CA CYS A 592 -10.54 -30.58 20.47
C CYS A 592 -11.97 -30.96 20.84
N MET A 593 -12.85 -30.01 21.16
CA MET A 593 -14.24 -30.25 21.56
C MET A 593 -15.09 -30.82 20.43
N LYS A 594 -14.93 -30.32 19.19
CA LYS A 594 -15.57 -30.89 17.99
C LYS A 594 -15.13 -32.35 17.80
N ASN A 595 -13.84 -32.64 17.94
CA ASN A 595 -13.35 -34.03 17.84
C ASN A 595 -13.74 -34.89 19.05
N PHE A 596 -13.87 -34.31 20.24
CA PHE A 596 -14.37 -34.98 21.45
C PHE A 596 -15.82 -35.41 21.27
N ARG A 597 -16.63 -34.58 20.60
CA ARG A 597 -18.05 -34.85 20.33
C ARG A 597 -18.27 -35.99 19.32
N PHE A 598 -17.25 -36.33 18.52
CA PHE A 598 -17.32 -37.38 17.49
C PHE A 598 -16.56 -38.67 17.84
N GLY A 599 -15.90 -38.76 18.99
CA GLY A 599 -15.28 -40.01 19.45
C GLY A 599 -14.08 -40.51 18.61
N ILE A 600 -13.55 -39.68 17.70
CA ILE A 600 -12.42 -40.04 16.82
C ILE A 600 -11.16 -39.30 17.29
N PHE A 601 -10.36 -39.98 18.12
CA PHE A 601 -9.00 -39.56 18.45
C PHE A 601 -8.04 -39.90 17.30
N ASN A 602 -8.06 -39.11 16.23
CA ASN A 602 -7.06 -39.24 15.14
C ASN A 602 -6.30 -37.93 14.88
N ILE A 603 -6.11 -37.09 15.90
CA ILE A 603 -5.04 -36.08 15.86
C ILE A 603 -3.75 -36.82 16.21
N SER A 604 -2.79 -36.87 15.29
CA SER A 604 -1.51 -37.52 15.61
C SER A 604 -0.86 -36.76 16.76
N LEU A 605 -0.35 -37.49 17.76
CA LEU A 605 0.35 -36.90 18.91
C LEU A 605 1.46 -35.94 18.45
N THR A 606 2.10 -36.24 17.32
CA THR A 606 3.08 -35.37 16.65
C THR A 606 2.50 -34.05 16.14
N GLN A 607 1.28 -34.00 15.60
CA GLN A 607 0.64 -32.75 15.21
C GLN A 607 0.24 -31.91 16.43
N LEU A 608 -0.24 -32.56 17.50
CA LEU A 608 -0.51 -31.90 18.78
C LEU A 608 0.78 -31.32 19.37
N ILE A 609 1.84 -32.11 19.45
CA ILE A 609 3.14 -31.67 19.98
C ILE A 609 3.73 -30.57 19.09
N ASN A 610 3.75 -30.69 17.78
CA ASN A 610 4.34 -29.66 16.92
C ASN A 610 3.55 -28.34 16.90
N SER A 611 2.25 -28.37 17.21
CA SER A 611 1.40 -27.17 17.29
C SER A 611 1.39 -26.54 18.67
N VAL A 612 1.51 -27.34 19.73
CA VAL A 612 1.43 -26.90 21.13
C VAL A 612 2.82 -26.68 21.74
N ALA A 613 3.82 -27.50 21.42
CA ALA A 613 5.11 -27.48 22.11
C ALA A 613 5.89 -26.17 22.00
N PRO A 614 6.02 -25.50 20.83
CA PRO A 614 6.72 -24.22 20.78
C PRO A 614 6.06 -23.15 21.67
N ARG A 615 4.73 -23.19 21.78
CA ARG A 615 3.94 -22.28 22.62
C ARG A 615 3.96 -22.65 24.08
N LEU A 616 3.91 -23.93 24.40
CA LEU A 616 4.02 -24.42 25.76
C LEU A 616 5.44 -24.19 26.29
N ILE A 617 6.47 -24.32 25.44
CA ILE A 617 7.86 -23.96 25.73
C ILE A 617 8.00 -22.45 25.87
N ALA A 618 7.43 -21.64 24.98
CA ALA A 618 7.44 -20.18 25.12
C ALA A 618 6.70 -19.75 26.39
N ALA A 619 5.49 -20.24 26.65
CA ALA A 619 4.71 -19.97 27.85
C ALA A 619 5.39 -20.50 29.13
N LEU A 620 6.11 -21.61 29.08
CA LEU A 620 6.99 -22.06 30.17
C LEU A 620 8.13 -21.10 30.37
N ILE A 621 8.86 -20.72 29.31
CA ILE A 621 9.98 -19.78 29.40
C ILE A 621 9.49 -18.43 29.96
N ILE A 622 8.37 -17.90 29.45
CA ILE A 622 7.72 -16.64 29.85
C ILE A 622 7.16 -16.73 31.27
N GLY A 623 6.46 -17.81 31.61
CA GLY A 623 5.97 -18.05 32.97
C GLY A 623 7.10 -18.25 33.97
N LEU A 624 8.27 -18.70 33.51
CA LEU A 624 9.52 -18.76 34.26
C LEU A 624 10.32 -17.44 34.20
N VAL A 625 9.95 -16.44 33.39
CA VAL A 625 10.65 -15.14 33.38
C VAL A 625 10.53 -14.44 34.75
N PRO A 626 9.36 -14.38 35.42
CA PRO A 626 9.28 -13.91 36.81
C PRO A 626 10.15 -14.70 37.79
N PHE A 627 10.42 -15.97 37.48
CA PHE A 627 11.29 -16.84 38.28
C PHE A 627 12.78 -16.58 38.03
N VAL A 628 13.17 -16.18 36.81
CA VAL A 628 14.55 -15.85 36.41
C VAL A 628 14.89 -14.39 36.71
N LEU A 629 13.91 -13.49 36.60
CA LEU A 629 14.06 -12.08 36.91
C LEU A 629 13.92 -11.87 38.41
N THR A 630 15.04 -12.18 39.05
CA THR A 630 15.57 -11.59 40.28
C THR A 630 15.05 -12.17 41.59
N GLY A 631 15.97 -12.84 42.30
CA GLY A 631 15.87 -13.06 43.74
C GLY A 631 15.55 -11.75 44.49
N GLU A 632 15.87 -10.59 43.94
CA GLU A 632 15.53 -9.26 44.48
C GLU A 632 14.01 -9.05 44.71
N ILE A 633 13.12 -9.56 43.86
CA ILE A 633 11.67 -9.45 44.08
C ILE A 633 11.24 -10.33 45.25
N TYR A 634 11.81 -11.53 45.35
CA TYR A 634 11.54 -12.45 46.46
C TYR A 634 12.19 -11.97 47.76
N GLU A 635 13.38 -11.39 47.72
CA GLU A 635 14.05 -10.71 48.82
C GLU A 635 13.25 -9.49 49.26
N TRP A 636 12.76 -8.67 48.34
CA TRP A 636 11.89 -7.54 48.64
C TRP A 636 10.59 -8.01 49.29
N TYR A 637 9.94 -9.03 48.72
CA TYR A 637 8.75 -9.64 49.32
C TYR A 637 9.04 -10.18 50.73
N ALA A 638 10.13 -10.92 50.89
CA ALA A 638 10.56 -11.46 52.18
C ALA A 638 10.86 -10.34 53.18
N GLN A 639 11.56 -9.28 52.77
CA GLN A 639 11.85 -8.10 53.60
C GLN A 639 10.56 -7.40 54.03
N GLN A 640 9.63 -7.12 53.11
CA GLN A 640 8.36 -6.46 53.44
C GLN A 640 7.49 -7.33 54.34
N TYR A 641 7.38 -8.63 54.04
CA TYR A 641 6.54 -9.57 54.77
C TYR A 641 7.09 -9.89 56.17
N LEU A 642 8.40 -10.12 56.29
CA LEU A 642 9.04 -10.51 57.55
C LEU A 642 9.33 -9.33 58.46
N ILE A 643 9.82 -8.22 57.92
CA ILE A 643 10.32 -7.09 58.72
C ILE A 643 9.17 -6.17 59.13
N GLN A 644 8.22 -5.90 58.23
CA GLN A 644 7.15 -4.94 58.51
C GLN A 644 5.84 -5.55 59.01
N LYS A 645 5.70 -6.89 58.95
CA LYS A 645 4.58 -7.71 59.47
C LYS A 645 3.14 -7.26 59.12
N ASN A 646 2.95 -6.20 58.33
CA ASN A 646 1.64 -5.53 58.18
C ASN A 646 1.40 -4.82 56.83
N SER A 647 2.28 -4.91 55.83
CA SER A 647 2.06 -4.25 54.53
C SER A 647 2.09 -5.24 53.36
N THR A 648 1.10 -6.13 53.29
CA THR A 648 0.80 -6.86 52.04
C THR A 648 0.15 -5.96 50.97
N PHE A 649 -0.30 -4.76 51.38
CA PHE A 649 -0.92 -3.76 50.53
C PHE A 649 -0.13 -3.40 49.25
N PRO A 650 1.21 -3.15 49.28
CA PRO A 650 1.96 -2.79 48.08
C PRO A 650 1.94 -3.89 47.02
N ILE A 651 1.98 -5.17 47.43
CA ILE A 651 1.96 -6.32 46.51
C ILE A 651 0.59 -6.43 45.84
N ILE A 652 -0.49 -6.31 46.62
CA ILE A 652 -1.85 -6.29 46.08
C ILE A 652 -2.02 -5.11 45.12
N ALA A 653 -1.59 -3.90 45.52
CA ALA A 653 -1.70 -2.70 44.70
C ALA A 653 -0.94 -2.84 43.37
N LEU A 654 0.29 -3.37 43.41
CA LEU A 654 1.09 -3.63 42.22
C LEU A 654 0.43 -4.66 41.30
N SER A 655 -0.17 -5.71 41.87
CA SER A 655 -0.90 -6.73 41.12
C SER A 655 -2.11 -6.14 40.37
N ILE A 656 -2.86 -5.25 41.03
CA ILE A 656 -3.99 -4.55 40.42
C ILE A 656 -3.52 -3.64 39.29
N ILE A 657 -2.40 -2.93 39.48
CA ILE A 657 -1.79 -2.09 38.44
C ILE A 657 -1.42 -2.92 37.22
N PHE A 658 -0.79 -4.10 37.39
CA PHE A 658 -0.42 -4.98 36.29
C PHE A 658 -1.64 -5.49 35.51
N LEU A 659 -2.69 -5.92 36.21
CA LEU A 659 -3.95 -6.32 35.58
C LEU A 659 -4.60 -5.14 34.83
N PHE A 660 -4.57 -3.94 35.41
CA PHE A 660 -5.15 -2.75 34.80
C PHE A 660 -4.41 -2.31 33.54
N ILE A 661 -3.07 -2.29 33.56
CA ILE A 661 -2.23 -1.97 32.39
C ILE A 661 -2.52 -2.98 31.27
N THR A 662 -2.54 -4.27 31.58
CA THR A 662 -2.86 -5.35 30.63
C THR A 662 -4.25 -5.13 30.01
N PHE A 663 -5.25 -4.80 30.84
CA PHE A 663 -6.62 -4.55 30.37
C PHE A 663 -6.72 -3.33 29.44
N LEU A 664 -6.08 -2.21 29.79
CA LEU A 664 -6.06 -1.00 28.96
C LEU A 664 -5.36 -1.21 27.62
N TYR A 665 -4.24 -1.94 27.65
CA TYR A 665 -3.51 -2.29 26.45
C TYR A 665 -4.38 -3.14 25.51
N LEU A 666 -4.95 -4.25 26.01
CA LEU A 666 -5.82 -5.12 25.22
C LEU A 666 -7.04 -4.36 24.67
N ARG A 667 -7.60 -3.42 25.43
CA ARG A 667 -8.71 -2.57 24.95
C ARG A 667 -8.32 -1.76 23.72
N THR A 668 -7.13 -1.17 23.75
CA THR A 668 -6.61 -0.32 22.67
C THR A 668 -6.40 -1.14 21.41
N GLU A 669 -5.77 -2.31 21.54
CA GLU A 669 -5.55 -3.25 20.42
C GLU A 669 -6.86 -3.77 19.82
N ILE A 670 -7.81 -4.20 20.66
CA ILE A 670 -9.12 -4.70 20.19
C ILE A 670 -9.91 -3.60 19.51
N ARG A 671 -9.84 -2.35 20.01
CA ARG A 671 -10.46 -1.19 19.37
C ARG A 671 -9.83 -0.88 18.01
N ASN A 672 -8.52 -0.99 17.89
CA ASN A 672 -7.82 -0.79 16.61
C ASN A 672 -8.26 -1.80 15.54
N ILE A 673 -8.63 -3.02 15.94
CA ILE A 673 -9.02 -4.08 15.01
C ILE A 673 -10.51 -4.12 14.71
N ILE A 674 -11.36 -4.06 15.73
CA ILE A 674 -12.82 -4.20 15.57
C ILE A 674 -13.48 -2.84 15.24
N GLY A 675 -12.73 -1.74 15.39
CA GLY A 675 -13.24 -0.38 15.24
C GLY A 675 -13.86 0.18 16.52
N TYR A 676 -14.64 1.27 16.39
CA TYR A 676 -15.12 2.08 17.51
C TYR A 676 -16.43 1.60 18.18
N ASP A 677 -16.91 0.40 17.87
CA ASP A 677 -18.09 -0.19 18.53
C ASP A 677 -17.75 -0.64 19.95
N ASN A 678 -17.93 0.27 20.92
CA ASN A 678 -17.55 0.08 22.32
C ASN A 678 -18.14 -1.20 22.94
N ASN A 679 -19.35 -1.61 22.55
CA ASN A 679 -19.99 -2.81 23.09
C ASN A 679 -19.32 -4.09 22.59
N LYS A 680 -18.97 -4.15 21.29
CA LYS A 680 -18.23 -5.29 20.72
C LYS A 680 -16.81 -5.35 21.26
N VAL A 681 -16.13 -4.21 21.34
CA VAL A 681 -14.78 -4.10 21.91
C VAL A 681 -14.78 -4.59 23.35
N PHE A 682 -15.71 -4.13 24.19
CA PHE A 682 -15.76 -4.52 25.59
C PHE A 682 -16.05 -6.02 25.79
N LYS A 683 -16.99 -6.60 25.04
CA LYS A 683 -17.28 -8.05 25.10
C LYS A 683 -16.06 -8.89 24.72
N ARG A 684 -15.35 -8.50 23.66
CA ARG A 684 -14.15 -9.22 23.20
C ARG A 684 -12.99 -9.05 24.18
N LEU A 685 -12.80 -7.84 24.71
CA LEU A 685 -11.82 -7.53 25.73
C LEU A 685 -12.01 -8.39 26.97
N LEU A 686 -13.23 -8.44 27.51
CA LEU A 686 -13.54 -9.22 28.69
C LEU A 686 -13.23 -10.71 28.46
N TYR A 687 -13.62 -11.25 27.30
CA TYR A 687 -13.34 -12.65 26.94
C TYR A 687 -11.83 -12.96 26.90
N ILE A 688 -11.04 -12.15 26.18
CA ILE A 688 -9.59 -12.37 26.03
C ILE A 688 -8.88 -12.18 27.37
N PHE A 689 -9.20 -11.12 28.10
CA PHE A 689 -8.60 -10.82 29.40
C PHE A 689 -8.90 -11.92 30.42
N SER A 690 -10.15 -12.39 30.52
CA SER A 690 -10.52 -13.48 31.43
C SER A 690 -9.80 -14.79 31.10
N LEU A 691 -9.65 -15.13 29.81
CA LEU A 691 -8.85 -16.30 29.41
C LEU A 691 -7.37 -16.14 29.79
N GLY A 692 -6.79 -14.97 29.57
CA GLY A 692 -5.41 -14.68 29.97
C GLY A 692 -5.18 -14.86 31.47
N VAL A 693 -6.10 -14.38 32.31
CA VAL A 693 -6.06 -14.59 33.76
C VAL A 693 -6.16 -16.08 34.12
N ILE A 694 -7.06 -16.83 33.49
CA ILE A 694 -7.20 -18.29 33.72
C ILE A 694 -5.91 -19.02 33.35
N TYR A 695 -5.33 -18.75 32.19
CA TYR A 695 -4.09 -19.39 31.76
C TYR A 695 -2.91 -19.04 32.66
N SER A 696 -2.80 -17.77 33.05
CA SER A 696 -1.76 -17.33 33.99
C SER A 696 -1.93 -18.03 35.35
N THR A 697 -3.16 -18.20 35.83
CA THR A 697 -3.46 -18.95 37.06
C THR A 697 -3.03 -20.41 36.96
N ILE A 698 -3.34 -21.09 35.86
CA ILE A 698 -2.95 -22.49 35.65
C ILE A 698 -1.42 -22.61 35.58
N LEU A 699 -0.75 -21.71 34.86
CA LEU A 699 0.71 -21.72 34.75
C LEU A 699 1.39 -21.49 36.09
N THR A 700 0.96 -20.46 36.84
CA THR A 700 1.45 -20.18 38.20
C THR A 700 1.27 -21.39 39.12
N PHE A 701 0.15 -22.11 38.99
CA PHE A 701 -0.10 -23.33 39.75
C PHE A 701 0.85 -24.48 39.35
N LEU A 702 1.07 -24.67 38.05
CA LEU A 702 1.97 -25.71 37.53
C LEU A 702 3.44 -25.44 37.87
N THR A 703 3.86 -24.18 38.00
CA THR A 703 5.25 -23.81 38.35
C THR A 703 5.48 -23.74 39.86
N ALA A 704 4.43 -23.65 40.68
CA ALA A 704 4.53 -23.51 42.15
C ALA A 704 5.46 -24.54 42.84
N PRO A 705 5.51 -25.83 42.45
CA PRO A 705 6.44 -26.80 43.06
C PRO A 705 7.92 -26.46 42.84
N PHE A 706 8.28 -25.98 41.64
CA PHE A 706 9.66 -25.59 41.33
C PHE A 706 10.07 -24.36 42.13
N GLU A 707 9.16 -23.41 42.25
CA GLU A 707 9.38 -22.19 43.02
C GLU A 707 9.54 -22.48 44.49
N THR A 708 8.67 -23.35 45.04
CA THR A 708 8.79 -23.84 46.41
C THR A 708 10.18 -24.38 46.67
N TYR A 709 10.75 -25.19 45.76
CA TYR A 709 12.09 -25.75 45.95
C TYR A 709 13.20 -24.69 46.04
N TYR A 710 13.15 -23.66 45.19
CA TYR A 710 14.15 -22.58 45.19
C TYR A 710 13.99 -21.65 46.39
N ILE A 711 12.76 -21.23 46.63
CA ILE A 711 12.41 -20.30 47.69
C ILE A 711 12.55 -20.97 49.06
N GLU A 712 12.27 -22.28 49.20
CA GLU A 712 12.41 -22.99 50.48
C GLU A 712 13.85 -22.95 51.00
N LYS A 713 14.86 -22.95 50.12
CA LYS A 713 16.26 -22.77 50.53
C LYS A 713 16.51 -21.41 51.18
N GLU A 714 15.80 -20.38 50.70
CA GLU A 714 15.95 -18.99 51.13
C GLU A 714 15.02 -18.67 52.32
N ILE A 715 13.79 -19.17 52.29
CA ILE A 715 12.78 -19.01 53.34
C ILE A 715 13.06 -19.87 54.56
N SER A 716 13.64 -21.07 54.41
CA SER A 716 14.08 -21.86 55.58
C SER A 716 15.14 -21.13 56.39
N SER A 717 15.97 -20.29 55.75
CA SER A 717 16.90 -19.39 56.44
C SER A 717 16.19 -18.28 57.24
N LEU A 718 14.93 -17.99 56.91
CA LEU A 718 14.09 -16.94 57.49
C LEU A 718 12.99 -17.46 58.44
N GLY A 719 12.88 -18.78 58.62
CA GLY A 719 12.01 -19.41 59.62
C GLY A 719 10.50 -19.45 59.31
N LEU A 720 10.06 -19.21 58.07
CA LEU A 720 8.64 -19.36 57.71
C LEU A 720 8.32 -20.81 57.33
N GLN A 721 7.16 -21.29 57.78
CA GLN A 721 6.61 -22.60 57.40
C GLN A 721 5.63 -22.41 56.24
N PRO A 722 5.83 -23.05 55.07
CA PRO A 722 4.89 -22.99 53.97
C PRO A 722 3.55 -23.67 54.32
N PHE A 723 2.44 -23.18 53.77
CA PHE A 723 1.15 -23.85 53.92
C PHE A 723 1.04 -25.01 52.92
N THR A 724 0.88 -26.23 53.41
CA THR A 724 0.75 -27.44 52.58
C THR A 724 -0.71 -27.79 52.34
N PHE A 725 -1.13 -27.87 51.08
CA PHE A 725 -2.41 -28.43 50.65
C PHE A 725 -2.18 -29.49 49.56
N ALA A 726 -2.62 -30.74 49.80
CA ALA A 726 -2.48 -31.86 48.86
C ALA A 726 -1.04 -32.09 48.34
N ASN A 727 -0.03 -31.98 49.22
CA ASN A 727 1.42 -32.03 48.91
C ASN A 727 1.97 -30.84 48.12
N PHE A 728 1.12 -29.88 47.73
CA PHE A 728 1.56 -28.61 47.18
C PHE A 728 1.74 -27.59 48.30
N ARG A 729 2.85 -26.87 48.27
CA ARG A 729 3.12 -25.76 49.19
C ARG A 729 2.72 -24.49 48.49
N PHE A 730 1.78 -23.76 49.09
CA PHE A 730 1.30 -22.48 48.56
C PHE A 730 1.81 -21.35 49.45
N TYR A 731 2.07 -20.21 48.81
CA TYR A 731 2.34 -18.96 49.50
C TYR A 731 1.03 -18.25 49.83
N SER A 732 1.12 -17.06 50.43
CA SER A 732 -0.06 -16.27 50.74
C SER A 732 -0.81 -15.85 49.46
N ALA A 733 -2.11 -15.62 49.56
CA ALA A 733 -2.97 -15.31 48.41
C ALA A 733 -2.50 -14.05 47.64
N GLU A 734 -1.87 -13.11 48.34
CA GLU A 734 -1.33 -11.89 47.78
C GLU A 734 -0.15 -12.15 46.84
N LEU A 735 0.74 -13.09 47.20
CA LEU A 735 1.87 -13.45 46.34
C LEU A 735 1.38 -14.19 45.09
N GLU A 736 0.37 -15.06 45.24
CA GLU A 736 -0.25 -15.74 44.09
C GLU A 736 -0.91 -14.75 43.14
N LEU A 737 -1.64 -13.75 43.66
CA LEU A 737 -2.22 -12.69 42.84
C LEU A 737 -1.15 -11.90 42.07
N PHE A 738 -0.03 -11.59 42.72
CA PHE A 738 1.10 -10.93 42.08
C PHE A 738 1.69 -11.78 40.97
N ARG A 739 1.94 -13.08 41.22
CA ARG A 739 2.47 -14.01 40.21
C ARG A 739 1.57 -14.10 38.99
N ILE A 740 0.26 -14.26 39.19
CA ILE A 740 -0.74 -14.33 38.11
C ILE A 740 -0.75 -13.05 37.27
N SER A 741 -0.79 -11.89 37.94
CA SER A 741 -0.85 -10.60 37.25
C SER A 741 0.44 -10.25 36.50
N ALA A 742 1.61 -10.55 37.10
CA ALA A 742 2.91 -10.38 36.47
C ALA A 742 3.08 -11.30 35.26
N ALA A 743 2.75 -12.59 35.39
CA ALA A 743 2.81 -13.54 34.30
C ALA A 743 1.96 -13.08 33.10
N LEU A 744 0.74 -12.59 33.35
CA LEU A 744 -0.13 -12.06 32.31
C LEU A 744 0.47 -10.83 31.62
N LEU A 745 0.96 -9.86 32.40
CA LEU A 745 1.55 -8.63 31.86
C LEU A 745 2.80 -8.93 31.02
N PHE A 746 3.70 -9.79 31.51
CA PHE A 746 4.91 -10.16 30.77
C PHE A 746 4.60 -10.95 29.50
N ALA A 747 3.59 -11.81 29.53
CA ALA A 747 3.14 -12.49 28.31
C ALA A 747 2.68 -11.49 27.24
N VAL A 748 1.92 -10.45 27.63
CA VAL A 748 1.52 -9.37 26.71
C VAL A 748 2.73 -8.59 26.20
N ILE A 749 3.63 -8.13 27.08
CA ILE A 749 4.83 -7.37 26.68
C ILE A 749 5.71 -8.18 25.72
N LEU A 750 5.92 -9.45 26.01
CA LEU A 750 6.79 -10.28 25.20
C LEU A 750 6.15 -10.61 23.85
N GLN A 751 4.83 -10.75 23.79
CA GLN A 751 4.12 -10.80 22.52
C GLN A 751 4.30 -9.50 21.73
N MET A 752 4.26 -8.32 22.37
CA MET A 752 4.53 -7.03 21.70
C MET A 752 5.93 -6.97 21.10
N VAL A 753 6.93 -7.54 21.80
CA VAL A 753 8.34 -7.47 21.38
C VAL A 753 8.65 -8.52 20.31
N TRP A 754 8.02 -9.70 20.36
CA TRP A 754 8.37 -10.82 19.49
C TRP A 754 7.51 -10.86 18.21
N GLU A 755 6.25 -10.44 18.24
CA GLU A 755 5.40 -10.45 17.05
C GLU A 755 5.22 -9.04 16.48
N ASP A 756 5.64 -8.81 15.23
CA ASP A 756 5.27 -7.64 14.40
C ASP A 756 3.75 -7.61 14.06
N LYS A 757 2.89 -8.22 14.88
CA LYS A 757 1.44 -8.39 14.64
C LYS A 757 0.61 -7.97 15.85
N PRO A 758 -0.61 -7.42 15.63
CA PRO A 758 -1.46 -6.91 16.70
C PRO A 758 -2.04 -8.01 17.62
N ILE A 759 -2.16 -7.69 18.93
CA ILE A 759 -2.32 -8.63 20.08
C ILE A 759 -3.74 -9.22 20.24
N THR A 760 -4.61 -9.13 19.23
CA THR A 760 -5.98 -9.69 19.37
C THR A 760 -6.07 -11.21 19.30
N GLN A 761 -4.93 -11.89 19.21
CA GLN A 761 -4.80 -13.35 19.17
C GLN A 761 -4.12 -13.82 20.46
N PRO A 762 -4.78 -14.63 21.30
CA PRO A 762 -4.20 -15.09 22.56
C PRO A 762 -3.05 -16.06 22.29
N LEU A 763 -1.89 -15.79 22.91
CA LEU A 763 -0.74 -16.68 22.95
C LEU A 763 -0.95 -17.79 23.99
#